data_AF-A0A5A8DZM7-F1
#
_entry.id   AF-A0A5A8DZM7-F1
#
_cell.length_a   1.000
_cell.length_b   1.000
_cell.length_c   1.000
_cell.angle_alpha   90.00
_cell.angle_beta   90.00
_cell.angle_gamma   90.00
#
_symmetry.space_group_name_H-M   'P 1'
#
loop_
_entity.id
_entity.type
_entity.pdbx_description
1 polymer ?
#
loop_
_entity_poly.entity_id
_entity_poly.type
_entity_poly.pdbx_seq_one_letter_code
_entity_poly.pdbx_strand_id
1 'polypeptide(L)'
;MTCRAHTPSLAGTQPPAPFPARPGPGSMAAGRNPFQGGDVMSSKDSFSIVVFGASGDLAKKKTYPAIFELFSQGLLPSRMRIMGYARSSKTDEDFRESLRVYIKSSDSARVEAFLAMCYYRNGSGYDDEEGFATAIAEMHELEQADGPVAANRVFYLALPPTVFSKAGAVIKAKGMSESGWNRVVVEKPFGKDSASSAKLSATLAKHFTEDQIYRIDHYLGKEMVQNLMVMRFGNAVFEPIWNRHYVKMVTITFKEPFGIASRAGYFDQYGIIRDIMQNHLTQVMSIVAMEPPVSLSAEDVRDEKVKVLRSVVPVREEDTVTGQYRGDSDHNAYLEEEGVPEGSTTPTFATTVVFIQNQRWNGVPSFSSAVAGAGACSVASTGGAHSVDDDGRGFDGGWHCAAASGPSNELVIRIQPEAAVYLKVMSKMPGLDNVISSSELNLSFDDRFPLRKSPEAYARLILDVMRGDQSQFVRSDELAAAWAIFTPLLHRLEGGPGYEALGPKAPVLYRFGSRGPVEADLLLNGYGFTYDRSYARSWRRQMEGPTMREFRSAFKLPTSELEALVSTFQREMIKGLAGGSQKSTIAQIYTHLDDSLTGRETGDFWGLDIGGTNLRLVRYRVEPGASPVRTPLRGPGCDEEWVFKAAIPPEIKKAPGAELFAWMAECCQTAGVKSADSIGFCFSFPYLQTALNRGFLLYWTKEFSNSGVGLDELPAGADEDAVAAREVSGSLENALSKLGIGASVSAIINDTVGTLMSGLSTDRDTKVGLILGTGTNACYVERKAAIPKLPAGVPAEGDAVVCMEWGAFGSSSDVSKVPTGAERLLPLTESDAAMLLETDKAGRQVFEKLISGKYLGAIARTALVQLFNAGEIFSECREAAEKSALIAPVGKAATASAAAAASADCPAPAECAKGDEEDSHGPLSTRMLFACVKDESSASMATRDVLRSLGIPSASEDDIYLVQEVCTTVAQRAARLVGMALAAVLRHTGHHDGVAGRPCKTPVVAIDGSLFSKNHDFWVSAGPEGFKSWVLEALYELGVRAELSPIENASFEGAAVVAAIAARRIAEGATKQSVAEAAAECVRQRSA
;
A
#
# COMPACT_ATOMS: atom_id res chain seq x y z
N MET A 1 14.75 -41.43 -44.00
CA MET A 1 15.63 -42.52 -44.48
C MET A 1 15.73 -43.59 -43.40
N THR A 2 15.84 -44.83 -43.82
CA THR A 2 15.58 -46.12 -43.16
C THR A 2 16.60 -46.61 -42.12
N CYS A 3 16.13 -47.45 -41.18
CA CYS A 3 16.83 -48.57 -40.48
C CYS A 3 17.95 -48.18 -39.50
N ARG A 4 18.27 -48.90 -38.40
CA ARG A 4 18.07 -50.31 -38.00
C ARG A 4 18.31 -50.46 -36.48
N ALA A 5 17.67 -51.46 -35.87
CA ALA A 5 17.91 -51.89 -34.50
C ALA A 5 19.27 -52.62 -34.33
N HIS A 6 19.91 -52.47 -33.16
CA HIS A 6 20.81 -53.48 -32.59
C HIS A 6 20.75 -53.47 -31.06
N THR A 7 20.23 -54.57 -30.51
CA THR A 7 20.38 -55.01 -29.13
C THR A 7 21.69 -55.76 -28.94
N PRO A 8 22.24 -55.78 -27.71
CA PRO A 8 22.95 -56.95 -27.20
C PRO A 8 22.19 -57.55 -26.01
N SER A 9 21.94 -58.86 -26.09
CA SER A 9 21.45 -59.67 -24.98
C SER A 9 22.62 -60.07 -24.07
N LEU A 10 22.41 -60.04 -22.76
CA LEU A 10 23.03 -60.98 -21.84
C LEU A 10 21.93 -61.67 -21.04
N ALA A 11 21.95 -62.99 -21.14
CA ALA A 11 20.98 -63.91 -20.61
C ALA A 11 21.23 -64.24 -19.13
N GLY A 12 20.15 -64.50 -18.40
CA GLY A 12 20.14 -65.57 -17.40
C GLY A 12 19.88 -65.19 -15.95
N THR A 13 18.64 -64.88 -15.60
CA THR A 13 17.99 -65.34 -14.35
C THR A 13 16.46 -65.32 -14.55
N GLN A 14 15.78 -66.40 -14.17
CA GLN A 14 14.34 -66.62 -14.33
C GLN A 14 13.49 -65.48 -13.74
N PRO A 15 12.40 -65.05 -14.40
CA PRO A 15 11.42 -64.17 -13.77
C PRO A 15 10.56 -64.95 -12.75
N PRO A 16 10.21 -64.35 -11.60
CA PRO A 16 9.27 -64.95 -10.67
C PRO A 16 7.85 -64.97 -11.27
N ALA A 17 7.01 -65.86 -10.74
CA ALA A 17 5.67 -66.19 -11.23
C ALA A 17 4.78 -64.96 -11.50
N PRO A 18 3.85 -65.03 -12.49
CA PRO A 18 2.97 -63.91 -12.80
C PRO A 18 2.04 -63.60 -11.61
N PHE A 19 2.03 -62.33 -11.19
CA PHE A 19 0.99 -61.79 -10.32
C PHE A 19 -0.40 -62.03 -10.95
N PRO A 20 -1.43 -62.35 -10.14
CA PRO A 20 -2.76 -62.61 -10.65
C PRO A 20 -3.33 -61.37 -11.38
N ALA A 21 -4.01 -61.61 -12.49
CA ALA A 21 -4.61 -60.60 -13.35
C ALA A 21 -5.55 -59.66 -12.57
N ARG A 22 -5.47 -58.35 -12.88
CA ARG A 22 -6.40 -57.32 -12.39
C ARG A 22 -7.84 -57.73 -12.70
N PRO A 23 -8.79 -57.62 -11.75
CA PRO A 23 -10.19 -57.71 -12.08
C PRO A 23 -10.59 -56.49 -12.93
N GLY A 24 -11.41 -56.73 -13.96
CA GLY A 24 -11.96 -55.70 -14.84
C GLY A 24 -12.90 -54.72 -14.11
N PRO A 25 -13.41 -53.69 -14.78
CA PRO A 25 -14.15 -52.59 -14.17
C PRO A 25 -15.57 -53.04 -13.80
N GLY A 26 -15.68 -53.79 -12.71
CA GLY A 26 -16.93 -54.03 -12.00
C GLY A 26 -17.00 -53.09 -10.79
N SER A 27 -18.08 -52.31 -10.72
CA SER A 27 -18.59 -51.59 -9.55
C SER A 27 -17.55 -51.33 -8.44
N MET A 28 -16.97 -50.12 -8.42
CA MET A 28 -16.25 -49.64 -7.24
C MET A 28 -17.24 -49.59 -6.06
N ALA A 29 -17.29 -50.67 -5.29
CA ALA A 29 -17.69 -50.62 -3.90
C ALA A 29 -16.83 -49.55 -3.24
N ALA A 30 -17.47 -48.58 -2.59
CA ALA A 30 -16.82 -47.48 -1.89
C ALA A 30 -15.68 -48.01 -1.01
N GLY A 31 -14.43 -47.78 -1.43
CA GLY A 31 -13.26 -48.07 -0.62
C GLY A 31 -13.37 -47.28 0.67
N ARG A 32 -13.30 -47.98 1.82
CA ARG A 32 -13.27 -47.34 3.14
C ARG A 32 -12.16 -46.28 3.15
N ASN A 33 -12.52 -45.06 3.51
CA ASN A 33 -11.58 -43.97 3.70
C ASN A 33 -10.63 -44.34 4.87
N PRO A 34 -9.30 -44.42 4.67
CA PRO A 34 -8.36 -44.73 5.74
C PRO A 34 -8.29 -43.64 6.84
N PHE A 35 -8.87 -42.46 6.61
CA PHE A 35 -9.04 -41.38 7.60
C PHE A 35 -10.38 -41.46 8.37
N GLN A 36 -11.23 -42.46 8.13
CA GLN A 36 -12.42 -42.69 8.95
C GLN A 36 -12.06 -43.53 10.18
N GLY A 37 -12.01 -42.89 11.35
CA GLY A 37 -12.00 -43.59 12.64
C GLY A 37 -13.23 -44.49 12.82
N GLY A 38 -13.12 -45.47 13.71
CA GLY A 38 -14.18 -46.47 13.97
C GLY A 38 -15.57 -45.86 14.24
N ASP A 39 -16.62 -46.60 13.88
CA ASP A 39 -18.00 -46.13 13.92
C ASP A 39 -18.59 -46.15 15.33
N VAL A 40 -18.20 -45.15 16.14
CA VAL A 40 -18.68 -44.90 17.52
C VAL A 40 -20.20 -44.75 17.57
N MET A 41 -20.85 -44.36 16.46
CA MET A 41 -22.29 -44.11 16.41
C MET A 41 -23.15 -45.39 16.48
N SER A 42 -22.54 -46.55 16.20
CA SER A 42 -23.22 -47.85 16.25
C SER A 42 -23.06 -48.60 17.58
N SER A 43 -22.33 -48.03 18.55
CA SER A 43 -22.05 -48.71 19.82
C SER A 43 -23.30 -48.84 20.68
N LYS A 44 -23.45 -50.03 21.30
CA LYS A 44 -24.49 -50.29 22.32
C LYS A 44 -24.08 -49.81 23.72
N ASP A 45 -22.85 -49.35 23.89
CA ASP A 45 -22.30 -48.90 25.17
C ASP A 45 -22.89 -47.54 25.59
N SER A 46 -22.84 -47.26 26.89
CA SER A 46 -23.16 -45.94 27.43
C SER A 46 -21.94 -45.02 27.35
N PHE A 47 -22.15 -43.74 27.04
CA PHE A 47 -21.09 -42.74 26.94
C PHE A 47 -21.38 -41.56 27.85
N SER A 48 -20.39 -41.20 28.65
CA SER A 48 -20.51 -40.17 29.68
C SER A 48 -19.38 -39.16 29.54
N ILE A 49 -19.72 -37.86 29.49
CA ILE A 49 -18.75 -36.77 29.55
C ILE A 49 -18.95 -36.02 30.87
N VAL A 50 -17.94 -36.05 31.73
CA VAL A 50 -17.90 -35.29 32.98
C VAL A 50 -17.05 -34.03 32.78
N VAL A 51 -17.68 -32.86 32.78
CA VAL A 51 -16.99 -31.58 32.62
C VAL A 51 -16.69 -30.97 33.98
N PHE A 52 -15.44 -31.12 34.42
CA PHE A 52 -14.94 -30.44 35.60
C PHE A 52 -14.73 -28.95 35.31
N GLY A 53 -15.23 -28.09 36.19
CA GLY A 53 -15.21 -26.65 35.95
C GLY A 53 -16.33 -26.19 35.02
N ALA A 54 -17.45 -26.92 34.95
CA ALA A 54 -18.58 -26.64 34.07
C ALA A 54 -19.17 -25.22 34.21
N SER A 55 -19.01 -24.56 35.36
CA SER A 55 -19.46 -23.18 35.56
C SER A 55 -18.50 -22.12 34.98
N GLY A 56 -17.31 -22.50 34.51
CA GLY A 56 -16.27 -21.62 33.98
C GLY A 56 -16.47 -21.20 32.52
N ASP A 57 -15.68 -20.21 32.09
CA ASP A 57 -15.80 -19.58 30.77
C ASP A 57 -15.47 -20.52 29.61
N LEU A 58 -14.38 -21.30 29.73
CA LEU A 58 -13.99 -22.25 28.69
C LEU A 58 -15.10 -23.27 28.41
N ALA A 59 -15.70 -23.80 29.47
CA ALA A 59 -16.77 -24.78 29.35
C ALA A 59 -17.98 -24.20 28.60
N LYS A 60 -18.48 -23.03 29.03
CA LYS A 60 -19.67 -22.40 28.44
C LYS A 60 -19.44 -21.89 27.01
N LYS A 61 -18.28 -21.28 26.74
CA LYS A 61 -17.99 -20.62 25.46
C LYS A 61 -17.44 -21.56 24.39
N LYS A 62 -16.84 -22.70 24.77
CA LYS A 62 -16.15 -23.62 23.85
C LYS A 62 -16.58 -25.07 24.01
N THR A 63 -16.43 -25.67 25.20
CA THR A 63 -16.65 -27.12 25.38
C THR A 63 -18.09 -27.55 25.10
N TYR A 64 -19.09 -26.95 25.76
CA TYR A 64 -20.50 -27.32 25.55
C TYR A 64 -20.99 -26.98 24.14
N PRO A 65 -20.68 -25.80 23.56
CA PRO A 65 -20.99 -25.52 22.15
C PRO A 65 -20.40 -26.54 21.17
N ALA A 66 -19.17 -27.02 21.42
CA ALA A 66 -18.54 -28.06 20.60
C ALA A 66 -19.24 -29.41 20.71
N ILE A 67 -19.66 -29.81 21.92
CA ILE A 67 -20.46 -31.04 22.11
C ILE A 67 -21.83 -30.90 21.45
N PHE A 68 -22.46 -29.71 21.54
CA PHE A 68 -23.72 -29.43 20.84
C PHE A 68 -23.55 -29.51 19.31
N GLU A 69 -22.44 -29.04 18.75
CA GLU A 69 -22.16 -29.15 17.32
C GLU A 69 -22.14 -30.63 16.90
N LEU A 70 -21.43 -31.49 17.65
CA LEU A 70 -21.42 -32.93 17.41
C LEU A 70 -22.83 -33.55 17.54
N PHE A 71 -23.60 -33.14 18.55
CA PHE A 71 -25.00 -33.58 18.71
C PHE A 71 -25.83 -33.19 17.49
N SER A 72 -25.68 -31.95 17.02
CA SER A 72 -26.48 -31.41 15.93
C SER A 72 -26.22 -32.09 14.59
N GLN A 73 -25.02 -32.66 14.42
CA GLN A 73 -24.60 -33.45 13.27
C GLN A 73 -24.90 -34.95 13.43
N GLY A 74 -25.51 -35.36 14.55
CA GLY A 74 -25.79 -36.75 14.85
C GLY A 74 -24.54 -37.60 15.16
N LEU A 75 -23.42 -36.96 15.51
CA LEU A 75 -22.12 -37.61 15.75
C LEU A 75 -21.93 -38.10 17.20
N LEU A 76 -22.90 -37.84 18.09
CA LEU A 76 -22.91 -38.38 19.43
C LEU A 76 -23.63 -39.75 19.48
N PRO A 77 -23.14 -40.70 20.29
CA PRO A 77 -23.85 -41.94 20.61
C PRO A 77 -25.26 -41.70 21.13
N SER A 78 -26.18 -42.62 20.85
CA SER A 78 -27.57 -42.53 21.31
C SER A 78 -27.72 -42.57 22.84
N ARG A 79 -26.77 -43.20 23.55
CA ARG A 79 -26.73 -43.31 25.03
C ARG A 79 -25.71 -42.34 25.62
N MET A 80 -25.80 -41.05 25.26
CA MET A 80 -24.92 -40.01 25.77
C MET A 80 -25.46 -39.38 27.07
N ARG A 81 -24.58 -39.11 28.03
CA ARG A 81 -24.85 -38.36 29.27
C ARG A 81 -23.76 -37.31 29.48
N ILE A 82 -24.14 -36.08 29.84
CA ILE A 82 -23.19 -34.99 30.09
C ILE A 82 -23.40 -34.45 31.50
N MET A 83 -22.38 -34.57 32.35
CA MET A 83 -22.42 -34.14 33.75
C MET A 83 -21.43 -33.00 33.99
N GLY A 84 -21.95 -31.83 34.35
CA GLY A 84 -21.13 -30.72 34.83
C GLY A 84 -20.82 -30.87 36.31
N TYR A 85 -19.56 -30.61 36.70
CA TYR A 85 -19.14 -30.61 38.10
C TYR A 85 -18.34 -29.35 38.44
N ALA A 86 -18.79 -28.54 39.40
CA ALA A 86 -18.06 -27.36 39.86
C ALA A 86 -18.43 -26.93 41.30
N ARG A 87 -17.75 -25.90 41.82
CA ARG A 87 -17.98 -25.41 43.20
C ARG A 87 -19.26 -24.59 43.34
N SER A 88 -19.73 -23.98 42.24
CA SER A 88 -20.89 -23.09 42.27
C SER A 88 -22.16 -23.90 42.53
N SER A 89 -22.96 -23.49 43.51
CA SER A 89 -24.29 -24.08 43.74
C SER A 89 -25.24 -23.63 42.62
N LYS A 90 -25.73 -24.57 41.82
CA LYS A 90 -26.71 -24.34 40.73
C LYS A 90 -27.61 -25.56 40.62
N THR A 91 -28.86 -25.33 40.23
CA THR A 91 -29.77 -26.40 39.78
C THR A 91 -29.46 -26.81 38.33
N ASP A 92 -30.03 -27.92 37.87
CA ASP A 92 -29.94 -28.35 36.47
C ASP A 92 -30.55 -27.28 35.53
N GLU A 93 -31.67 -26.68 35.94
CA GLU A 93 -32.33 -25.59 35.21
C GLU A 93 -31.44 -24.35 35.10
N ASP A 94 -30.88 -23.86 36.23
CA ASP A 94 -29.97 -22.70 36.23
C ASP A 94 -28.73 -22.93 35.37
N PHE A 95 -28.26 -24.19 35.33
CA PHE A 95 -27.13 -24.58 34.52
C PHE A 95 -27.47 -24.56 33.03
N ARG A 96 -28.57 -25.20 32.63
CA ARG A 96 -29.06 -25.25 31.25
C ARG A 96 -29.34 -23.86 30.68
N GLU A 97 -29.97 -22.97 31.46
CA GLU A 97 -30.16 -21.57 31.05
C GLU A 97 -28.83 -20.87 30.78
N SER A 98 -27.83 -21.11 31.64
CA SER A 98 -26.51 -20.50 31.45
C SER A 98 -25.74 -21.04 30.24
N LEU A 99 -26.08 -22.24 29.75
CA LEU A 99 -25.52 -22.80 28.51
C LEU A 99 -26.27 -22.29 27.26
N ARG A 100 -27.59 -22.11 27.35
CA ARG A 100 -28.44 -21.72 26.20
C ARG A 100 -27.93 -20.46 25.51
N VAL A 101 -27.42 -19.48 26.25
CA VAL A 101 -26.86 -18.22 25.74
C VAL A 101 -25.69 -18.41 24.77
N TYR A 102 -24.92 -19.49 24.91
CA TYR A 102 -23.72 -19.74 24.12
C TYR A 102 -23.93 -20.73 22.97
N ILE A 103 -25.09 -21.40 22.92
CA ILE A 103 -25.44 -22.33 21.86
C ILE A 103 -26.08 -21.56 20.71
N LYS A 104 -25.36 -21.42 19.60
CA LYS A 104 -25.83 -20.72 18.40
C LYS A 104 -26.56 -21.68 17.45
N SER A 105 -27.87 -21.83 17.63
CA SER A 105 -28.74 -22.63 16.74
C SER A 105 -30.13 -22.01 16.64
N SER A 106 -30.73 -22.06 15.44
CA SER A 106 -32.13 -21.66 15.22
C SER A 106 -33.13 -22.78 15.52
N ASP A 107 -32.67 -24.03 15.65
CA ASP A 107 -33.51 -25.20 15.96
C ASP A 107 -33.68 -25.34 17.48
N SER A 108 -34.71 -24.69 18.03
CA SER A 108 -35.01 -24.69 19.46
C SER A 108 -35.26 -26.10 20.00
N ALA A 109 -35.98 -26.95 19.27
CA ALA A 109 -36.27 -28.31 19.72
C ALA A 109 -34.99 -29.15 19.91
N ARG A 110 -34.01 -28.97 19.02
CA ARG A 110 -32.71 -29.62 19.12
C ARG A 110 -31.87 -29.07 20.28
N VAL A 111 -31.94 -27.77 20.54
CA VAL A 111 -31.30 -27.16 21.71
C VAL A 111 -31.88 -27.74 22.99
N GLU A 112 -33.21 -27.83 23.11
CA GLU A 112 -33.88 -28.43 24.28
C GLU A 112 -33.49 -29.90 24.46
N ALA A 113 -33.48 -30.69 23.38
CA ALA A 113 -33.06 -32.08 23.41
C ALA A 113 -31.61 -32.24 23.91
N PHE A 114 -30.71 -31.34 23.51
CA PHE A 114 -29.34 -31.33 24.00
C PHE A 114 -29.24 -30.94 25.48
N LEU A 115 -29.93 -29.87 25.88
CA LEU A 115 -29.93 -29.39 27.26
C LEU A 115 -30.51 -30.42 28.23
N ALA A 116 -31.51 -31.20 27.79
CA ALA A 116 -32.07 -32.31 28.57
C ALA A 116 -31.05 -33.40 28.94
N MET A 117 -29.98 -33.57 28.14
CA MET A 117 -28.90 -34.51 28.42
C MET A 117 -27.80 -33.92 29.33
N CYS A 118 -27.88 -32.62 29.65
CA CYS A 118 -26.93 -31.92 30.50
C CYS A 118 -27.45 -31.89 31.94
N TYR A 119 -26.64 -32.43 32.85
CA TYR A 119 -26.85 -32.47 34.30
C TYR A 119 -25.74 -31.68 34.99
N TYR A 120 -25.96 -31.23 36.22
CA TYR A 120 -25.01 -30.43 36.98
C TYR A 120 -25.01 -30.76 38.46
N ARG A 121 -23.85 -31.06 39.03
CA ARG A 121 -23.69 -31.25 40.47
C ARG A 121 -22.58 -30.37 41.01
N ASN A 122 -22.74 -29.95 42.26
CA ASN A 122 -21.74 -29.12 42.94
C ASN A 122 -21.06 -29.88 44.09
N GLY A 123 -19.80 -29.54 44.33
CA GLY A 123 -19.03 -30.04 45.48
C GLY A 123 -18.33 -28.90 46.23
N SER A 124 -17.82 -29.20 47.42
CA SER A 124 -17.07 -28.23 48.23
C SER A 124 -15.74 -27.81 47.58
N GLY A 125 -15.16 -28.72 46.79
CA GLY A 125 -13.90 -28.54 46.08
C GLY A 125 -13.70 -29.58 44.97
N TYR A 126 -12.54 -29.53 44.33
CA TYR A 126 -12.14 -30.53 43.33
C TYR A 126 -11.30 -31.66 43.94
N ASP A 127 -11.07 -31.59 45.25
CA ASP A 127 -10.54 -32.61 46.16
C ASP A 127 -11.65 -33.25 47.01
N ASP A 128 -12.91 -32.91 46.76
CA ASP A 128 -14.07 -33.44 47.48
C ASP A 128 -14.43 -34.85 46.98
N GLU A 129 -13.88 -35.87 47.65
CA GLU A 129 -14.13 -37.27 47.30
C GLU A 129 -15.60 -37.69 47.49
N GLU A 130 -16.26 -37.25 48.56
CA GLU A 130 -17.64 -37.65 48.85
C GLU A 130 -18.65 -36.96 47.92
N GLY A 131 -18.48 -35.65 47.71
CA GLY A 131 -19.30 -34.88 46.78
C GLY A 131 -19.18 -35.43 45.35
N PHE A 132 -17.97 -35.76 44.91
CA PHE A 132 -17.76 -36.35 43.60
C PHE A 132 -18.27 -37.79 43.50
N ALA A 133 -18.10 -38.62 44.55
CA ALA A 133 -18.66 -39.97 44.58
C ALA A 133 -20.18 -39.96 44.44
N THR A 134 -20.86 -38.99 45.06
CA THR A 134 -22.31 -38.81 44.93
C THR A 134 -22.70 -38.48 43.48
N ALA A 135 -22.00 -37.54 42.84
CA ALA A 135 -22.26 -37.18 41.44
C ALA A 135 -22.02 -38.35 40.48
N ILE A 136 -21.00 -39.17 40.74
CA ILE A 136 -20.69 -40.35 39.92
C ILE A 136 -21.66 -41.49 40.15
N ALA A 137 -22.16 -41.70 41.37
CA ALA A 137 -23.20 -42.69 41.65
C ALA A 137 -24.47 -42.37 40.85
N GLU A 138 -24.89 -41.10 40.83
CA GLU A 138 -26.01 -40.66 40.02
C GLU A 138 -25.75 -40.80 38.51
N MET A 139 -24.56 -40.42 38.04
CA MET A 139 -24.18 -40.65 36.64
C MET A 139 -24.26 -42.13 36.29
N HIS A 140 -23.84 -43.02 37.19
CA HIS A 140 -23.94 -44.45 36.99
C HIS A 140 -25.39 -44.93 36.88
N GLU A 141 -26.30 -44.42 37.72
CA GLU A 141 -27.73 -44.72 37.58
C GLU A 141 -28.28 -44.27 36.20
N LEU A 142 -27.89 -43.08 35.74
CA LEU A 142 -28.26 -42.56 34.41
C LEU A 142 -27.69 -43.38 33.25
N GLU A 143 -26.50 -43.95 33.42
CA GLU A 143 -25.85 -44.85 32.45
C GLU A 143 -26.59 -46.19 32.35
N GLN A 144 -27.17 -46.67 33.45
CA GLN A 144 -27.87 -47.96 33.52
C GLN A 144 -29.37 -47.86 33.21
N ALA A 145 -29.94 -46.65 33.16
CA ALA A 145 -31.37 -46.40 32.95
C ALA A 145 -31.93 -47.05 31.66
N ASP A 146 -31.11 -47.19 30.62
CA ASP A 146 -31.48 -47.80 29.33
C ASP A 146 -31.09 -49.31 29.25
N GLY A 147 -30.78 -49.94 30.39
CA GLY A 147 -30.35 -51.33 30.52
C GLY A 147 -28.83 -51.51 30.64
N PRO A 148 -28.35 -52.66 31.18
CA PRO A 148 -26.95 -52.83 31.55
C PRO A 148 -26.01 -52.92 30.36
N VAL A 149 -25.07 -51.98 30.30
CA VAL A 149 -24.06 -51.84 29.23
C VAL A 149 -22.74 -51.35 29.80
N ALA A 150 -21.65 -51.53 29.05
CA ALA A 150 -20.36 -50.94 29.40
C ALA A 150 -20.46 -49.41 29.41
N ALA A 151 -19.81 -48.75 30.39
CA ALA A 151 -19.83 -47.30 30.53
C ALA A 151 -18.48 -46.71 30.16
N ASN A 152 -18.43 -45.96 29.06
CA ASN A 152 -17.25 -45.27 28.58
C ASN A 152 -17.26 -43.82 29.09
N ARG A 153 -16.23 -43.43 29.85
CA ARG A 153 -16.20 -42.13 30.55
C ARG A 153 -15.07 -41.22 30.05
N VAL A 154 -15.43 -39.99 29.71
CA VAL A 154 -14.50 -38.89 29.40
C VAL A 154 -14.58 -37.86 30.51
N PHE A 155 -13.45 -37.57 31.16
CA PHE A 155 -13.33 -36.51 32.16
C PHE A 155 -12.65 -35.30 31.52
N TYR A 156 -13.41 -34.24 31.25
CA TYR A 156 -12.89 -33.01 30.67
C TYR A 156 -12.50 -32.03 31.78
N LEU A 157 -11.21 -31.78 31.96
CA LEU A 157 -10.69 -30.87 32.98
C LEU A 157 -10.60 -29.44 32.46
N ALA A 158 -11.74 -28.73 32.43
CA ALA A 158 -11.79 -27.28 32.15
C ALA A 158 -11.39 -26.48 33.40
N LEU A 159 -10.23 -26.80 33.96
CA LEU A 159 -9.71 -26.30 35.23
C LEU A 159 -8.31 -25.68 35.06
N PRO A 160 -7.87 -24.81 35.98
CA PRO A 160 -6.49 -24.37 36.01
C PRO A 160 -5.53 -25.53 36.41
N PRO A 161 -4.27 -25.53 35.94
CA PRO A 161 -3.33 -26.64 36.15
C PRO A 161 -3.04 -26.96 37.63
N THR A 162 -3.17 -25.98 38.52
CA THR A 162 -2.97 -26.13 39.97
C THR A 162 -3.93 -27.15 40.59
N VAL A 163 -5.05 -27.44 39.92
CA VAL A 163 -6.11 -28.32 40.42
C VAL A 163 -6.06 -29.70 39.77
N PHE A 164 -5.33 -29.89 38.66
CA PHE A 164 -5.30 -31.16 37.92
C PHE A 164 -4.91 -32.37 38.79
N SER A 165 -3.97 -32.19 39.72
CA SER A 165 -3.60 -33.28 40.65
C SER A 165 -4.74 -33.68 41.58
N LYS A 166 -5.47 -32.69 42.12
CA LYS A 166 -6.57 -32.93 43.06
C LYS A 166 -7.74 -33.62 42.37
N ALA A 167 -8.15 -33.08 41.22
CA ALA A 167 -9.19 -33.67 40.39
C ALA A 167 -8.78 -35.08 39.92
N GLY A 168 -7.53 -35.27 39.51
CA GLY A 168 -7.01 -36.56 39.08
C GLY A 168 -7.07 -37.63 40.15
N ALA A 169 -6.71 -37.29 41.40
CA ALA A 169 -6.81 -38.19 42.54
C ALA A 169 -8.25 -38.63 42.80
N VAL A 170 -9.19 -37.68 42.83
CA VAL A 170 -10.62 -37.94 43.08
C VAL A 170 -11.25 -38.77 41.95
N ILE A 171 -10.93 -38.46 40.69
CA ILE A 171 -11.36 -39.24 39.52
C ILE A 171 -10.85 -40.68 39.62
N LYS A 172 -9.56 -40.86 39.95
CA LYS A 172 -8.98 -42.20 40.07
C LYS A 172 -9.59 -43.02 41.21
N ALA A 173 -9.89 -42.37 42.33
CA ALA A 173 -10.42 -43.03 43.51
C ALA A 173 -11.91 -43.40 43.40
N LYS A 174 -12.73 -42.55 42.77
CA LYS A 174 -14.21 -42.68 42.80
C LYS A 174 -14.89 -42.62 41.44
N GLY A 175 -14.24 -42.08 40.41
CA GLY A 175 -14.87 -41.76 39.12
C GLY A 175 -14.75 -42.82 38.03
N MET A 176 -13.72 -43.66 38.08
CA MET A 176 -13.41 -44.63 37.03
C MET A 176 -14.54 -45.63 36.78
N SER A 177 -14.87 -45.86 35.51
CA SER A 177 -15.67 -47.00 35.10
C SER A 177 -14.83 -48.28 35.16
N GLU A 178 -15.41 -49.35 35.67
CA GLU A 178 -14.80 -50.69 35.69
C GLU A 178 -15.16 -51.52 34.45
N SER A 179 -16.22 -51.15 33.74
CA SER A 179 -16.78 -51.93 32.61
C SER A 179 -16.39 -51.39 31.23
N GLY A 180 -16.05 -50.10 31.14
CA GLY A 180 -15.64 -49.45 29.89
C GLY A 180 -14.32 -48.69 30.04
N TRP A 181 -13.90 -47.98 29.00
CA TRP A 181 -12.67 -47.21 29.04
C TRP A 181 -12.85 -45.86 29.75
N ASN A 182 -11.74 -45.30 30.21
CA ASN A 182 -11.69 -44.02 30.89
C ASN A 182 -10.64 -43.13 30.22
N ARG A 183 -11.02 -41.90 29.86
CA ARG A 183 -10.13 -40.93 29.21
C ARG A 183 -10.23 -39.59 29.91
N VAL A 184 -9.11 -38.87 29.99
CA VAL A 184 -9.01 -37.57 30.64
C VAL A 184 -8.48 -36.56 29.67
N VAL A 185 -9.23 -35.48 29.48
CA VAL A 185 -8.87 -34.36 28.63
C VAL A 185 -8.34 -33.23 29.49
N VAL A 186 -7.14 -32.74 29.15
CA VAL A 186 -6.47 -31.66 29.89
C VAL A 186 -6.11 -30.50 28.96
N GLU A 187 -6.25 -29.29 29.47
CA GLU A 187 -6.04 -28.04 28.74
C GLU A 187 -4.71 -27.38 29.10
N LYS A 188 -4.20 -26.56 28.17
CA LYS A 188 -3.04 -25.71 28.40
C LYS A 188 -3.32 -24.70 29.53
N PRO A 189 -2.32 -24.23 30.30
CA PRO A 189 -0.87 -24.40 30.09
C PRO A 189 -0.27 -25.65 30.74
N PHE A 190 0.61 -26.33 30.00
CA PHE A 190 1.29 -27.55 30.46
C PHE A 190 2.67 -27.28 31.07
N GLY A 191 2.71 -26.39 32.06
CA GLY A 191 3.94 -25.85 32.64
C GLY A 191 4.33 -24.47 32.08
N LYS A 192 5.44 -23.92 32.58
CA LYS A 192 6.05 -22.65 32.12
C LYS A 192 7.46 -22.83 31.56
N ASP A 193 8.06 -24.00 31.79
CA ASP A 193 9.40 -24.39 31.38
C ASP A 193 9.51 -25.92 31.41
N SER A 194 10.67 -26.45 31.03
CA SER A 194 10.94 -27.90 31.07
C SER A 194 10.70 -28.54 32.45
N ALA A 195 11.09 -27.87 33.54
CA ALA A 195 11.04 -28.44 34.89
C ALA A 195 9.60 -28.52 35.44
N SER A 196 8.86 -27.43 35.31
CA SER A 196 7.45 -27.33 35.71
C SER A 196 6.55 -28.23 34.85
N SER A 197 6.85 -28.37 33.55
CA SER A 197 6.13 -29.29 32.66
C SER A 197 6.38 -30.76 33.02
N ALA A 198 7.64 -31.11 33.32
CA ALA A 198 7.98 -32.46 33.79
C ALA A 198 7.28 -32.79 35.12
N LYS A 199 7.23 -31.84 36.06
CA LYS A 199 6.49 -32.01 37.32
C LYS A 199 5.00 -32.24 37.09
N LEU A 200 4.38 -31.49 36.18
CA LEU A 200 2.97 -31.66 35.84
C LEU A 200 2.71 -33.04 35.22
N SER A 201 3.54 -33.44 34.26
CA SER A 201 3.43 -34.74 33.58
C SER A 201 3.60 -35.90 34.55
N ALA A 202 4.60 -35.83 35.44
CA ALA A 202 4.80 -36.82 36.50
C ALA A 202 3.63 -36.89 37.48
N THR A 203 2.92 -35.77 37.68
CA THR A 203 1.74 -35.74 38.56
C THR A 203 0.53 -36.41 37.92
N LEU A 204 0.28 -36.17 36.63
CA LEU A 204 -0.80 -36.84 35.89
C LEU A 204 -0.53 -38.35 35.75
N ALA A 205 0.72 -38.74 35.51
CA ALA A 205 1.15 -40.13 35.37
C ALA A 205 0.95 -40.97 36.64
N LYS A 206 0.76 -40.35 37.82
CA LYS A 206 0.40 -41.06 39.06
C LYS A 206 -1.02 -41.63 39.03
N HIS A 207 -1.90 -41.03 38.23
CA HIS A 207 -3.33 -41.34 38.24
C HIS A 207 -3.80 -42.03 36.95
N PHE A 208 -3.20 -41.66 35.81
CA PHE A 208 -3.62 -42.10 34.48
C PHE A 208 -2.43 -42.59 33.66
N THR A 209 -2.67 -43.56 32.79
CA THR A 209 -1.70 -44.00 31.77
C THR A 209 -1.75 -43.08 30.55
N GLU A 210 -0.71 -43.10 29.71
CA GLU A 210 -0.59 -42.13 28.60
C GLU A 210 -1.68 -42.30 27.52
N ASP A 211 -2.19 -43.52 27.32
CA ASP A 211 -3.33 -43.82 26.44
C ASP A 211 -4.66 -43.27 26.96
N GLN A 212 -4.73 -42.93 28.24
CA GLN A 212 -5.88 -42.30 28.88
C GLN A 212 -5.80 -40.77 28.85
N ILE A 213 -4.62 -40.17 28.61
CA ILE A 213 -4.42 -38.71 28.72
C ILE A 213 -4.50 -38.07 27.32
N TYR A 214 -5.36 -37.06 27.19
CA TYR A 214 -5.60 -36.29 25.97
C TYR A 214 -5.26 -34.82 26.24
N ARG A 215 -4.03 -34.41 25.89
CA ARG A 215 -3.57 -33.03 26.06
C ARG A 215 -3.97 -32.19 24.86
N ILE A 216 -4.86 -31.23 25.07
CA ILE A 216 -5.38 -30.39 24.00
C ILE A 216 -4.35 -29.35 23.57
N ASP A 217 -4.04 -29.38 22.28
CA ASP A 217 -3.66 -28.21 21.50
C ASP A 217 -4.74 -28.03 20.42
N HIS A 218 -5.58 -27.00 20.57
CA HIS A 218 -6.71 -26.80 19.67
C HIS A 218 -6.29 -26.48 18.23
N TYR A 219 -5.03 -26.10 17.95
CA TYR A 219 -4.57 -25.91 16.57
C TYR A 219 -4.55 -27.23 15.79
N LEU A 220 -4.28 -28.36 16.44
CA LEU A 220 -4.32 -29.69 15.83
C LEU A 220 -5.74 -30.11 15.40
N GLY A 221 -6.77 -29.49 16.00
CA GLY A 221 -8.16 -29.68 15.61
C GLY A 221 -8.58 -28.90 14.36
N LYS A 222 -7.75 -27.98 13.85
CA LYS A 222 -8.11 -27.16 12.69
C LYS A 222 -7.98 -27.94 11.39
N GLU A 223 -8.98 -27.80 10.53
CA GLU A 223 -9.09 -28.51 9.25
C GLU A 223 -7.79 -28.43 8.42
N MET A 224 -7.24 -27.22 8.24
CA MET A 224 -6.03 -27.02 7.43
C MET A 224 -4.76 -27.59 8.04
N VAL A 225 -4.70 -27.70 9.38
CA VAL A 225 -3.57 -28.34 10.06
C VAL A 225 -3.62 -29.86 9.84
N GLN A 226 -4.81 -30.46 9.88
CA GLN A 226 -4.99 -31.88 9.54
C GLN A 226 -4.69 -32.14 8.06
N ASN A 227 -5.07 -31.22 7.19
CA ASN A 227 -4.82 -31.34 5.75
C ASN A 227 -3.32 -31.32 5.41
N LEU A 228 -2.43 -30.83 6.28
CA LEU A 228 -0.97 -30.87 6.03
C LEU A 228 -0.46 -32.29 5.81
N MET A 229 -0.94 -33.27 6.60
CA MET A 229 -0.53 -34.68 6.43
C MET A 229 -0.98 -35.24 5.07
N VAL A 230 -2.21 -34.91 4.66
CA VAL A 230 -2.77 -35.34 3.37
C VAL A 230 -2.04 -34.67 2.22
N MET A 231 -1.77 -33.36 2.33
CA MET A 231 -1.04 -32.59 1.33
C MET A 231 0.35 -33.17 1.08
N ARG A 232 1.08 -33.53 2.15
CA ARG A 232 2.42 -34.09 2.04
C ARG A 232 2.44 -35.52 1.53
N PHE A 233 1.76 -36.44 2.22
CA PHE A 233 1.93 -37.88 1.97
C PHE A 233 0.88 -38.47 1.01
N GLY A 234 -0.19 -37.75 0.74
CA GLY A 234 -1.22 -38.14 -0.23
C GLY A 234 -0.94 -37.71 -1.67
N ASN A 235 0.06 -36.84 -1.90
CA ASN A 235 0.31 -36.25 -3.22
C ASN A 235 1.75 -36.51 -3.69
N ALA A 236 1.88 -37.23 -4.80
CA ALA A 236 3.19 -37.56 -5.40
C ALA A 236 3.97 -36.32 -5.89
N VAL A 237 3.31 -35.17 -6.08
CA VAL A 237 3.95 -33.92 -6.53
C VAL A 237 4.70 -33.21 -5.40
N PHE A 238 4.20 -33.28 -4.16
CA PHE A 238 4.75 -32.48 -3.05
C PHE A 238 5.89 -33.18 -2.30
N GLU A 239 5.77 -34.47 -1.99
CA GLU A 239 6.78 -35.16 -1.17
C GLU A 239 8.21 -35.11 -1.77
N PRO A 240 8.44 -35.28 -3.09
CA PRO A 240 9.79 -35.19 -3.66
C PRO A 240 10.46 -33.81 -3.54
N ILE A 241 9.66 -32.74 -3.47
CA ILE A 241 10.14 -31.36 -3.33
C ILE A 241 10.13 -30.87 -1.88
N TRP A 242 9.74 -31.71 -0.93
CA TRP A 242 9.60 -31.35 0.50
C TRP A 242 10.90 -31.57 1.29
N ASN A 243 12.00 -30.96 0.83
CA ASN A 243 13.32 -31.10 1.44
C ASN A 243 14.26 -29.94 1.07
N ARG A 244 15.42 -29.89 1.72
CA ARG A 244 16.47 -28.86 1.58
C ARG A 244 17.00 -28.60 0.17
N HIS A 245 16.77 -29.49 -0.80
CA HIS A 245 17.21 -29.25 -2.18
C HIS A 245 16.25 -28.34 -2.95
N TYR A 246 15.00 -28.21 -2.50
CA TYR A 246 13.99 -27.43 -3.19
C TYR A 246 13.44 -26.32 -2.29
N VAL A 247 13.30 -26.60 -0.98
CA VAL A 247 12.82 -25.63 0.00
C VAL A 247 13.98 -24.77 0.47
N LYS A 248 13.90 -23.47 0.16
CA LYS A 248 14.83 -22.44 0.66
C LYS A 248 14.53 -22.10 2.11
N MET A 249 13.25 -21.98 2.45
CA MET A 249 12.79 -21.48 3.74
C MET A 249 11.36 -21.96 4.02
N VAL A 250 11.06 -22.19 5.30
CA VAL A 250 9.71 -22.40 5.80
C VAL A 250 9.34 -21.26 6.74
N THR A 251 8.17 -20.65 6.54
CA THR A 251 7.65 -19.59 7.39
C THR A 251 6.32 -20.03 8.00
N ILE A 252 6.24 -20.01 9.33
CA ILE A 252 5.02 -20.29 10.09
C ILE A 252 4.64 -19.01 10.83
N THR A 253 3.47 -18.48 10.50
CA THR A 253 3.02 -17.17 10.96
C THR A 253 1.72 -17.32 11.73
N PHE A 254 1.64 -16.67 12.90
CA PHE A 254 0.40 -16.43 13.64
C PHE A 254 0.29 -14.94 13.92
N LYS A 255 -0.87 -14.36 13.67
CA LYS A 255 -1.11 -12.96 13.99
C LYS A 255 -2.56 -12.70 14.39
N GLU A 256 -2.77 -11.79 15.34
CA GLU A 256 -4.10 -11.36 15.81
C GLU A 256 -4.25 -9.85 15.66
N PRO A 257 -5.39 -9.31 15.19
CA PRO A 257 -5.54 -7.87 14.96
C PRO A 257 -5.93 -7.06 16.22
N PHE A 258 -6.15 -7.70 17.36
CA PHE A 258 -6.60 -7.07 18.61
C PHE A 258 -5.53 -7.16 19.72
N GLY A 259 -5.60 -6.24 20.67
CA GLY A 259 -4.75 -6.22 21.87
C GLY A 259 -5.13 -7.27 22.89
N ILE A 260 -4.33 -7.39 23.96
CA ILE A 260 -4.52 -8.40 25.00
C ILE A 260 -5.66 -7.99 25.96
N ALA A 261 -5.86 -6.68 26.17
CA ALA A 261 -6.97 -6.09 26.91
C ALA A 261 -7.24 -6.81 28.26
N SER A 262 -8.48 -7.28 28.49
CA SER A 262 -8.90 -7.92 29.75
C SER A 262 -8.09 -9.16 30.20
N ARG A 263 -7.25 -9.75 29.33
CA ARG A 263 -6.39 -10.90 29.67
C ARG A 263 -4.96 -10.49 30.05
N ALA A 264 -4.65 -9.19 30.12
CA ALA A 264 -3.28 -8.68 30.24
C ALA A 264 -2.54 -9.23 31.47
N GLY A 265 -3.14 -9.16 32.67
CA GLY A 265 -2.50 -9.69 33.88
C GLY A 265 -2.26 -11.22 33.89
N TYR A 266 -3.06 -11.99 33.15
CA TYR A 266 -2.79 -13.43 32.96
C TYR A 266 -1.68 -13.64 31.93
N PHE A 267 -1.76 -12.93 30.79
CA PHE A 267 -0.80 -13.03 29.70
C PHE A 267 0.62 -12.65 30.15
N ASP A 268 0.74 -11.65 31.03
CA ASP A 268 2.02 -11.16 31.55
C ASP A 268 2.85 -12.27 32.23
N GLN A 269 2.19 -13.29 32.79
CA GLN A 269 2.86 -14.41 33.44
C GLN A 269 3.40 -15.48 32.49
N TYR A 270 3.13 -15.36 31.19
CA TYR A 270 3.45 -16.37 30.17
C TYR A 270 4.17 -15.77 28.95
N GLY A 271 3.68 -14.64 28.43
CA GLY A 271 4.17 -14.01 27.20
C GLY A 271 3.84 -14.80 25.92
N ILE A 272 4.08 -14.18 24.77
CA ILE A 272 3.68 -14.73 23.46
C ILE A 272 4.36 -16.06 23.12
N ILE A 273 5.59 -16.27 23.60
CA ILE A 273 6.36 -17.50 23.32
C ILE A 273 5.67 -18.70 23.94
N ARG A 274 5.20 -18.61 25.19
CA ARG A 274 4.51 -19.71 25.87
C ARG A 274 3.05 -19.84 25.42
N ASP A 275 2.39 -18.73 25.13
CA ASP A 275 0.97 -18.78 24.77
C ASP A 275 0.75 -19.40 23.39
N ILE A 276 1.64 -19.11 22.42
CA ILE A 276 1.46 -19.45 20.99
C ILE A 276 2.64 -20.24 20.38
N MET A 277 3.88 -19.82 20.59
CA MET A 277 5.02 -20.40 19.84
C MET A 277 5.35 -21.83 20.30
N GLN A 278 5.49 -22.01 21.61
CA GLN A 278 5.91 -23.28 22.23
C GLN A 278 4.91 -24.42 21.97
N ASN A 279 3.63 -24.08 21.79
CA ASN A 279 2.55 -25.02 21.52
C ASN A 279 2.16 -25.01 20.04
N HIS A 280 1.25 -24.13 19.62
CA HIS A 280 0.57 -24.12 18.32
C HIS A 280 1.55 -24.12 17.15
N LEU A 281 2.53 -23.22 17.15
CA LEU A 281 3.47 -23.12 16.02
C LEU A 281 4.44 -24.31 15.99
N THR A 282 4.88 -24.78 17.16
CA THR A 282 5.75 -25.96 17.27
C THR A 282 5.03 -27.23 16.82
N GLN A 283 3.74 -27.35 17.12
CA GLN A 283 2.89 -28.44 16.64
C GLN A 283 2.75 -28.44 15.12
N VAL A 284 2.43 -27.29 14.52
CA VAL A 284 2.38 -27.14 13.06
C VAL A 284 3.74 -27.44 12.42
N MET A 285 4.84 -26.93 13.00
CA MET A 285 6.20 -27.21 12.56
C MET A 285 6.50 -28.71 12.56
N SER A 286 6.10 -29.44 13.62
CA SER A 286 6.34 -30.88 13.70
C SER A 286 5.66 -31.62 12.54
N ILE A 287 4.43 -31.25 12.16
CA ILE A 287 3.69 -31.88 11.05
C ILE A 287 4.30 -31.48 9.70
N VAL A 288 4.77 -30.24 9.55
CA VAL A 288 5.45 -29.77 8.34
C VAL A 288 6.79 -30.49 8.14
N ALA A 289 7.52 -30.76 9.23
CA ALA A 289 8.90 -31.20 9.16
C ALA A 289 9.12 -32.71 9.36
N MET A 290 8.16 -33.44 9.96
CA MET A 290 8.29 -34.88 10.23
C MET A 290 8.52 -35.72 8.95
N GLU A 291 9.15 -36.89 9.09
CA GLU A 291 9.25 -37.85 7.98
C GLU A 291 7.89 -38.53 7.72
N PRO A 292 7.71 -39.22 6.58
CA PRO A 292 6.55 -40.08 6.36
C PRO A 292 6.44 -41.12 7.48
N PRO A 293 5.31 -41.17 8.23
CA PRO A 293 5.13 -42.15 9.28
C PRO A 293 4.94 -43.55 8.69
N VAL A 294 5.28 -44.58 9.48
CA VAL A 294 5.14 -45.99 9.09
C VAL A 294 3.70 -46.35 8.73
N SER A 295 2.75 -45.79 9.48
CA SER A 295 1.32 -45.85 9.19
C SER A 295 0.60 -44.60 9.70
N LEU A 296 -0.71 -44.52 9.48
CA LEU A 296 -1.55 -43.46 10.02
C LEU A 296 -2.02 -43.74 11.47
N SER A 297 -1.45 -44.74 12.13
CA SER A 297 -1.73 -45.00 13.55
C SER A 297 -1.26 -43.83 14.42
N ALA A 298 -1.95 -43.57 15.52
CA ALA A 298 -1.64 -42.45 16.41
C ALA A 298 -0.22 -42.50 16.96
N GLU A 299 0.35 -43.69 17.23
CA GLU A 299 1.73 -43.80 17.71
C GLU A 299 2.75 -43.48 16.62
N ASP A 300 2.60 -44.05 15.42
CA ASP A 300 3.56 -43.86 14.33
C ASP A 300 3.65 -42.38 13.92
N VAL A 301 2.51 -41.67 13.91
CA VAL A 301 2.47 -40.23 13.64
C VAL A 301 3.19 -39.45 14.74
N ARG A 302 2.91 -39.76 16.02
CA ARG A 302 3.52 -39.06 17.16
C ARG A 302 5.01 -39.33 17.28
N ASP A 303 5.47 -40.54 16.95
CA ASP A 303 6.88 -40.90 16.93
C ASP A 303 7.67 -40.04 15.94
N GLU A 304 7.14 -39.82 14.74
CA GLU A 304 7.80 -38.96 13.74
C GLU A 304 7.77 -37.47 14.14
N LYS A 305 6.70 -36.99 14.81
CA LYS A 305 6.67 -35.65 15.41
C LYS A 305 7.74 -35.47 16.48
N VAL A 306 7.87 -36.43 17.41
CA VAL A 306 8.88 -36.37 18.48
C VAL A 306 10.30 -36.42 17.92
N LYS A 307 10.55 -37.29 16.95
CA LYS A 307 11.85 -37.44 16.29
C LYS A 307 12.31 -36.14 15.63
N VAL A 308 11.40 -35.42 14.96
CA VAL A 308 11.78 -34.11 14.37
C VAL A 308 12.02 -33.06 15.44
N LEU A 309 11.18 -32.98 16.48
CA LEU A 309 11.37 -32.02 17.58
C LEU A 309 12.70 -32.24 18.32
N ARG A 310 13.14 -33.49 18.51
CA ARG A 310 14.45 -33.81 19.08
C ARG A 310 15.63 -33.41 18.18
N SER A 311 15.38 -33.20 16.90
CA SER A 311 16.37 -32.73 15.94
C SER A 311 16.41 -31.19 15.83
N VAL A 312 15.53 -30.49 16.54
CA VAL A 312 15.50 -29.03 16.56
C VAL A 312 16.61 -28.51 17.47
N VAL A 313 17.40 -27.57 16.97
CA VAL A 313 18.39 -26.85 17.78
C VAL A 313 17.65 -25.92 18.75
N PRO A 314 17.96 -25.94 20.06
CA PRO A 314 17.39 -24.99 21.00
C PRO A 314 17.59 -23.55 20.53
N VAL A 315 16.54 -22.75 20.68
CA VAL A 315 16.50 -21.39 20.13
C VAL A 315 17.54 -20.51 20.81
N ARG A 316 18.26 -19.73 20.00
CA ARG A 316 19.29 -18.80 20.45
C ARG A 316 18.77 -17.37 20.51
N GLU A 317 19.43 -16.55 21.32
CA GLU A 317 19.06 -15.13 21.48
C GLU A 317 19.33 -14.33 20.21
N GLU A 318 20.46 -14.59 19.53
CA GLU A 318 20.84 -13.92 18.28
C GLU A 318 19.89 -14.22 17.13
N ASP A 319 19.19 -15.35 17.19
CA ASP A 319 18.21 -15.81 16.20
C ASP A 319 16.78 -15.38 16.56
N THR A 320 16.62 -14.47 17.53
CA THR A 320 15.32 -14.08 18.07
C THR A 320 15.18 -12.57 18.24
N VAL A 321 14.08 -12.03 17.72
CA VAL A 321 13.62 -10.66 18.01
C VAL A 321 12.31 -10.74 18.80
N THR A 322 12.29 -10.11 19.97
CA THR A 322 11.10 -9.94 20.80
C THR A 322 10.61 -8.50 20.73
N GLY A 323 9.29 -8.30 20.83
CA GLY A 323 8.70 -6.97 20.83
C GLY A 323 7.53 -6.80 21.79
N GLN A 324 7.23 -5.55 22.14
CA GLN A 324 6.08 -5.16 22.96
C GLN A 324 5.36 -3.95 22.32
N TYR A 325 4.04 -4.03 22.17
CA TYR A 325 3.29 -2.97 21.49
C TYR A 325 3.14 -1.72 22.35
N ARG A 326 3.27 -0.56 21.71
CA ARG A 326 2.88 0.75 22.23
C ARG A 326 1.51 1.15 21.71
N GLY A 327 0.78 1.91 22.52
CA GLY A 327 -0.54 2.42 22.19
C GLY A 327 -0.52 3.43 21.05
N ASP A 328 -1.72 3.73 20.56
CA ASP A 328 -2.01 4.85 19.66
C ASP A 328 -3.17 5.69 20.22
N SER A 329 -3.82 6.52 19.40
CA SER A 329 -4.94 7.35 19.85
C SER A 329 -6.14 6.55 20.34
N ASP A 330 -6.31 5.32 19.86
CA ASP A 330 -7.52 4.50 20.08
C ASP A 330 -7.25 3.26 20.94
N HIS A 331 -5.97 2.92 21.19
CA HIS A 331 -5.55 1.74 21.94
C HIS A 331 -4.47 2.07 22.96
N ASN A 332 -4.62 1.53 24.17
CA ASN A 332 -3.63 1.66 25.24
C ASN A 332 -2.31 0.95 24.87
N ALA A 333 -1.18 1.45 25.40
CA ALA A 333 0.06 0.69 25.38
C ALA A 333 -0.05 -0.56 26.26
N TYR A 334 0.74 -1.61 25.98
CA TYR A 334 0.71 -2.83 26.80
C TYR A 334 0.95 -2.56 28.30
N LEU A 335 1.85 -1.61 28.62
CA LEU A 335 2.16 -1.22 30.00
C LEU A 335 1.05 -0.40 30.67
N GLU A 336 0.09 0.11 29.90
CA GLU A 336 -1.08 0.87 30.39
C GLU A 336 -2.30 -0.04 30.57
N GLU A 337 -2.21 -1.32 30.21
CA GLU A 337 -3.29 -2.29 30.36
C GLU A 337 -3.50 -2.68 31.82
N GLU A 338 -4.77 -2.87 32.21
CA GLU A 338 -5.13 -3.22 33.58
C GLU A 338 -4.54 -4.59 33.98
N GLY A 339 -3.79 -4.60 35.08
CA GLY A 339 -3.16 -5.80 35.63
C GLY A 339 -1.77 -6.12 35.10
N VAL A 340 -1.18 -5.27 34.23
CA VAL A 340 0.23 -5.36 33.83
C VAL A 340 1.11 -4.58 34.82
N PRO A 341 2.18 -5.17 35.36
CA PRO A 341 3.13 -4.46 36.23
C PRO A 341 3.85 -3.32 35.50
N GLU A 342 4.08 -2.20 36.22
CA GLU A 342 4.93 -1.11 35.72
C GLU A 342 6.33 -1.64 35.37
N GLY A 343 6.78 -1.39 34.13
CA GLY A 343 8.07 -1.86 33.64
C GLY A 343 8.10 -3.34 33.22
N SER A 344 6.96 -3.99 33.01
CA SER A 344 6.92 -5.35 32.45
C SER A 344 7.73 -5.47 31.16
N THR A 345 8.58 -6.49 31.10
CA THR A 345 9.39 -6.83 29.91
C THR A 345 8.76 -7.96 29.09
N THR A 346 7.51 -8.31 29.36
CA THR A 346 6.82 -9.41 28.68
C THR A 346 6.68 -9.12 27.18
N PRO A 347 7.15 -10.04 26.31
CA PRO A 347 6.99 -9.88 24.87
C PRO A 347 5.56 -10.20 24.41
N THR A 348 4.96 -9.27 23.66
CA THR A 348 3.69 -9.44 22.94
C THR A 348 3.92 -9.87 21.48
N PHE A 349 5.16 -9.77 21.01
CA PHE A 349 5.62 -10.20 19.69
C PHE A 349 6.90 -11.03 19.85
N ALA A 350 7.05 -12.06 19.02
CA ALA A 350 8.33 -12.73 18.85
C ALA A 350 8.48 -13.23 17.41
N THR A 351 9.70 -13.13 16.88
CA THR A 351 10.12 -13.81 15.65
C THR A 351 11.41 -14.55 15.95
N THR A 352 11.45 -15.82 15.59
CA THR A 352 12.61 -16.69 15.84
C THR A 352 12.95 -17.56 14.64
N VAL A 353 14.24 -17.79 14.43
CA VAL A 353 14.79 -18.72 13.44
C VAL A 353 15.13 -20.02 14.12
N VAL A 354 14.61 -21.12 13.57
CA VAL A 354 14.77 -22.46 14.08
C VAL A 354 15.43 -23.33 13.02
N PHE A 355 16.41 -24.12 13.44
CA PHE A 355 17.11 -25.08 12.58
C PHE A 355 16.80 -26.51 12.99
N ILE A 356 16.51 -27.34 11.99
CA ILE A 356 16.24 -28.77 12.17
C ILE A 356 17.44 -29.55 11.62
N GLN A 357 18.22 -30.14 12.53
CA GLN A 357 19.44 -30.88 12.22
C GLN A 357 19.14 -32.34 11.87
N ASN A 358 18.54 -32.54 10.69
CA ASN A 358 18.38 -33.85 10.10
C ASN A 358 18.67 -33.81 8.58
N GLN A 359 18.69 -34.98 7.93
CA GLN A 359 19.04 -35.06 6.51
C GLN A 359 18.12 -34.22 5.61
N ARG A 360 16.82 -34.15 5.94
CA ARG A 360 15.82 -33.46 5.13
C ARG A 360 15.92 -31.93 5.21
N TRP A 361 16.23 -31.38 6.39
CA TRP A 361 16.10 -29.95 6.68
C TRP A 361 17.41 -29.24 7.02
N ASN A 362 18.55 -29.93 7.04
CA ASN A 362 19.82 -29.31 7.40
C ASN A 362 20.12 -28.06 6.53
N GLY A 363 20.37 -26.92 7.18
CA GLY A 363 20.63 -25.64 6.54
C GLY A 363 19.39 -24.90 6.01
N VAL A 364 18.18 -25.46 6.13
CA VAL A 364 16.94 -24.76 5.82
C VAL A 364 16.48 -24.01 7.07
N PRO A 365 16.46 -22.67 7.05
CA PRO A 365 15.93 -21.92 8.17
C PRO A 365 14.39 -22.05 8.19
N SER A 366 13.86 -22.44 9.34
CA SER A 366 12.43 -22.48 9.63
C SER A 366 12.09 -21.35 10.59
N PHE A 367 11.16 -20.47 10.22
CA PHE A 367 10.83 -19.30 11.05
C PHE A 367 9.48 -19.48 11.71
N SER A 368 9.41 -19.12 12.99
CA SER A 368 8.16 -18.96 13.72
C SER A 368 7.99 -17.49 14.07
N SER A 369 6.93 -16.85 13.57
CA SER A 369 6.59 -15.46 13.91
C SER A 369 5.20 -15.42 14.55
N ALA A 370 5.09 -14.76 15.70
CA ALA A 370 3.84 -14.50 16.40
C ALA A 370 3.68 -12.99 16.63
N VAL A 371 2.58 -12.42 16.12
CA VAL A 371 2.23 -10.98 16.23
C VAL A 371 0.96 -10.81 17.05
N ALA A 372 1.03 -10.08 18.18
CA ALA A 372 -0.12 -9.35 18.71
C ALA A 372 -0.23 -8.01 17.96
N GLY A 373 -1.20 -7.91 17.05
CA GLY A 373 -1.55 -6.74 16.24
C GLY A 373 -1.39 -6.81 14.71
N ALA A 374 -1.80 -7.88 13.98
CA ALA A 374 -2.06 -7.86 12.51
C ALA A 374 -2.61 -9.20 11.93
N GLY A 375 -3.92 -9.49 11.97
CA GLY A 375 -4.54 -10.81 11.67
C GLY A 375 -4.14 -11.60 10.41
N ALA A 376 -3.50 -12.77 10.58
CA ALA A 376 -3.42 -13.90 9.62
C ALA A 376 -2.57 -15.05 10.19
N CYS A 377 -3.01 -16.31 10.06
CA CYS A 377 -2.20 -17.50 10.35
C CYS A 377 -1.99 -18.35 9.09
N SER A 378 -0.73 -18.56 8.70
CA SER A 378 -0.37 -19.29 7.48
C SER A 378 0.98 -20.00 7.59
N VAL A 379 1.12 -21.08 6.83
CA VAL A 379 2.38 -21.77 6.57
C VAL A 379 2.76 -21.49 5.13
N ALA A 380 3.95 -20.94 4.89
CA ALA A 380 4.50 -20.73 3.57
C ALA A 380 5.81 -21.50 3.43
N SER A 381 5.99 -22.17 2.29
CA SER A 381 7.24 -22.81 1.89
C SER A 381 7.71 -22.20 0.59
N THR A 382 8.90 -21.60 0.59
CA THR A 382 9.46 -20.91 -0.58
C THR A 382 10.47 -21.81 -1.27
N GLY A 383 10.21 -22.12 -2.54
CA GLY A 383 11.07 -22.94 -3.38
C GLY A 383 11.95 -22.11 -4.30
N GLY A 384 13.27 -22.32 -4.24
CA GLY A 384 14.21 -21.70 -5.17
C GLY A 384 14.28 -22.48 -6.49
N ALA A 385 14.33 -21.79 -7.62
CA ALA A 385 14.77 -22.42 -8.86
C ALA A 385 16.29 -22.67 -8.75
N HIS A 386 16.70 -23.93 -8.56
CA HIS A 386 18.07 -24.29 -8.88
C HIS A 386 18.20 -24.32 -10.40
N SER A 387 19.00 -23.40 -10.95
CA SER A 387 19.67 -23.68 -12.20
C SER A 387 20.49 -24.94 -11.96
N VAL A 388 20.10 -26.03 -12.60
CA VAL A 388 21.06 -27.10 -12.86
C VAL A 388 22.15 -26.39 -13.66
N ASP A 389 23.34 -26.22 -13.07
CA ASP A 389 24.55 -26.03 -13.86
C ASP A 389 24.69 -27.31 -14.69
N ASP A 390 23.96 -27.35 -15.80
CA ASP A 390 24.00 -28.43 -16.74
C ASP A 390 25.31 -28.22 -17.51
N ASP A 391 26.27 -29.08 -17.20
CA ASP A 391 27.56 -29.19 -17.85
C ASP A 391 27.37 -29.34 -19.38
N GLY A 392 27.26 -28.19 -20.06
CA GLY A 392 27.75 -27.98 -21.41
C GLY A 392 27.12 -28.80 -22.54
N ARG A 393 25.85 -29.22 -22.49
CA ARG A 393 25.20 -29.85 -23.66
C ARG A 393 23.72 -29.47 -23.88
N GLY A 394 23.55 -28.37 -24.62
CA GLY A 394 22.68 -28.36 -25.80
C GLY A 394 21.23 -27.90 -25.63
N PHE A 395 20.99 -26.60 -25.78
CA PHE A 395 19.96 -26.05 -26.67
C PHE A 395 20.45 -24.69 -27.19
N ASP A 396 20.79 -24.64 -28.48
CA ASP A 396 21.25 -23.44 -29.18
C ASP A 396 20.03 -22.53 -29.43
N GLY A 397 19.86 -21.53 -28.55
CA GLY A 397 18.73 -20.62 -28.54
C GLY A 397 18.64 -19.89 -27.20
N GLY A 398 19.66 -19.10 -26.90
CA GLY A 398 19.88 -18.49 -25.59
C GLY A 398 18.71 -17.65 -25.09
N TRP A 399 17.96 -18.19 -24.13
CA TRP A 399 17.19 -17.40 -23.17
C TRP A 399 18.16 -16.90 -22.11
N HIS A 400 18.72 -15.71 -22.32
CA HIS A 400 19.38 -15.00 -21.25
C HIS A 400 18.32 -14.53 -20.26
N CYS A 401 18.06 -15.32 -19.22
CA CYS A 401 17.40 -14.82 -18.02
C CYS A 401 18.35 -13.82 -17.34
N ALA A 402 18.22 -12.54 -17.72
CA ALA A 402 18.86 -11.42 -17.05
C ALA A 402 18.17 -11.15 -15.71
N ALA A 403 18.20 -12.12 -14.80
CA ALA A 403 17.94 -11.94 -13.38
C ALA A 403 18.44 -13.19 -12.65
N ALA A 404 19.59 -13.09 -12.01
CA ALA A 404 19.99 -14.02 -10.94
C ALA A 404 19.10 -13.88 -9.67
N SER A 405 17.92 -13.25 -9.80
CA SER A 405 17.05 -12.77 -8.74
C SER A 405 15.57 -12.75 -9.18
N GLY A 406 15.10 -13.79 -9.87
CA GLY A 406 13.66 -13.96 -10.15
C GLY A 406 12.86 -14.32 -8.88
N PRO A 407 11.55 -13.99 -8.80
CA PRO A 407 10.73 -14.35 -7.66
C PRO A 407 10.61 -15.88 -7.53
N SER A 408 10.61 -16.36 -6.29
CA SER A 408 10.60 -17.79 -5.95
C SER A 408 9.17 -18.35 -5.96
N ASN A 409 9.03 -19.64 -6.27
CA ASN A 409 7.74 -20.32 -6.08
C ASN A 409 7.39 -20.34 -4.58
N GLU A 410 6.11 -20.26 -4.24
CA GLU A 410 5.67 -20.25 -2.84
C GLU A 410 4.42 -21.11 -2.68
N LEU A 411 4.50 -22.17 -1.87
CA LEU A 411 3.34 -22.94 -1.44
C LEU A 411 2.81 -22.34 -0.15
N VAL A 412 1.61 -21.77 -0.19
CA VAL A 412 0.94 -21.18 0.97
C VAL A 412 -0.25 -22.03 1.39
N ILE A 413 -0.27 -22.40 2.67
CA ILE A 413 -1.36 -23.08 3.35
C ILE A 413 -1.88 -22.12 4.41
N ARG A 414 -2.96 -21.42 4.09
CA ARG A 414 -3.62 -20.47 5.00
C ARG A 414 -4.59 -21.25 5.88
N ILE A 415 -4.29 -21.27 7.18
CA ILE A 415 -5.10 -21.97 8.18
C ILE A 415 -6.34 -21.16 8.50
N GLN A 416 -6.17 -19.85 8.70
CA GLN A 416 -7.26 -18.89 8.96
C GLN A 416 -6.80 -17.44 8.78
N PRO A 417 -7.73 -16.48 8.55
CA PRO A 417 -9.11 -16.68 8.13
C PRO A 417 -9.19 -17.27 6.71
N GLU A 418 -10.40 -17.68 6.27
CA GLU A 418 -10.67 -18.17 4.91
C GLU A 418 -9.67 -19.25 4.46
N ALA A 419 -9.88 -20.47 4.95
CA ALA A 419 -8.99 -21.60 4.70
C ALA A 419 -8.68 -21.76 3.19
N ALA A 420 -7.40 -21.77 2.84
CA ALA A 420 -6.96 -21.84 1.46
C ALA A 420 -5.60 -22.53 1.29
N VAL A 421 -5.41 -23.12 0.12
CA VAL A 421 -4.10 -23.60 -0.35
C VAL A 421 -3.83 -22.98 -1.70
N TYR A 422 -2.70 -22.30 -1.86
CA TYR A 422 -2.30 -21.79 -3.17
C TYR A 422 -0.81 -21.92 -3.41
N LEU A 423 -0.45 -22.14 -4.67
CA LEU A 423 0.93 -22.24 -5.13
C LEU A 423 1.22 -21.08 -6.07
N LYS A 424 2.11 -20.18 -5.64
CA LYS A 424 2.66 -19.14 -6.52
C LYS A 424 3.69 -19.77 -7.45
N VAL A 425 3.51 -19.53 -8.74
CA VAL A 425 4.30 -20.05 -9.85
C VAL A 425 4.64 -18.94 -10.83
N MET A 426 5.74 -19.12 -11.55
CA MET A 426 6.07 -18.25 -12.67
C MET A 426 5.24 -18.65 -13.89
N SER A 427 4.52 -17.69 -14.49
CA SER A 427 3.71 -17.88 -15.69
C SER A 427 3.95 -16.75 -16.69
N LYS A 428 3.75 -17.03 -17.98
CA LYS A 428 3.76 -15.99 -19.02
C LYS A 428 2.55 -15.08 -18.80
N MET A 429 2.77 -13.78 -18.76
CA MET A 429 1.68 -12.80 -18.78
C MET A 429 0.79 -13.02 -20.02
N PRO A 430 -0.53 -13.12 -19.86
CA PRO A 430 -1.44 -13.19 -21.00
C PRO A 430 -1.27 -11.95 -21.89
N GLY A 431 -0.94 -12.17 -23.17
CA GLY A 431 -0.67 -11.09 -24.12
C GLY A 431 0.30 -11.47 -25.23
N LEU A 432 0.62 -10.47 -26.07
CA LEU A 432 1.58 -10.60 -27.18
C LEU A 432 3.04 -10.57 -26.69
N ASP A 433 3.29 -9.99 -25.51
CA ASP A 433 4.62 -9.91 -24.92
C ASP A 433 5.02 -11.22 -24.22
N ASN A 434 6.33 -11.51 -24.19
CA ASN A 434 6.89 -12.69 -23.52
C ASN A 434 7.42 -12.37 -22.11
N VAL A 435 6.66 -11.56 -21.36
CA VAL A 435 7.00 -11.21 -19.97
C VAL A 435 6.55 -12.35 -19.04
N ILE A 436 7.45 -12.80 -18.17
CA ILE A 436 7.15 -13.78 -17.12
C ILE A 436 6.79 -13.01 -15.84
N SER A 437 5.68 -13.38 -15.20
CA SER A 437 5.22 -12.83 -13.93
C SER A 437 4.85 -13.95 -12.96
N SER A 438 4.85 -13.65 -11.67
CA SER A 438 4.25 -14.52 -10.66
C SER A 438 2.73 -14.56 -10.85
N SER A 439 2.14 -15.76 -10.70
CA SER A 439 0.71 -16.06 -10.73
C SER A 439 0.45 -17.23 -9.77
N GLU A 440 -0.81 -17.58 -9.51
CA GLU A 440 -1.17 -18.57 -8.50
C GLU A 440 -2.12 -19.67 -9.00
N LEU A 441 -1.89 -20.88 -8.51
CA LEU A 441 -2.86 -21.97 -8.54
C LEU A 441 -3.57 -22.00 -7.18
N ASN A 442 -4.84 -21.60 -7.13
CA ASN A 442 -5.56 -21.36 -5.87
C ASN A 442 -6.69 -22.39 -5.61
N LEU A 443 -6.76 -22.88 -4.38
CA LEU A 443 -7.87 -23.64 -3.80
C LEU A 443 -8.37 -22.93 -2.55
N SER A 444 -9.41 -22.11 -2.71
CA SER A 444 -10.19 -21.52 -1.61
C SER A 444 -11.27 -22.50 -1.17
N PHE A 445 -11.35 -22.82 0.13
CA PHE A 445 -12.30 -23.80 0.64
C PHE A 445 -13.73 -23.28 0.62
N ASP A 446 -13.93 -22.00 0.92
CA ASP A 446 -15.26 -21.40 0.95
C ASP A 446 -15.87 -21.35 -0.47
N ASP A 447 -15.05 -21.06 -1.49
CA ASP A 447 -15.49 -21.06 -2.89
C ASP A 447 -15.72 -22.48 -3.42
N ARG A 448 -14.85 -23.42 -3.05
CA ARG A 448 -14.91 -24.79 -3.60
C ARG A 448 -15.95 -25.67 -2.89
N PHE A 449 -16.18 -25.45 -1.60
CA PHE A 449 -17.04 -26.26 -0.74
C PHE A 449 -18.09 -25.43 0.02
N PRO A 450 -18.91 -24.60 -0.68
CA PRO A 450 -19.80 -23.64 -0.04
C PRO A 450 -20.89 -24.27 0.85
N LEU A 451 -21.19 -25.56 0.65
CA LEU A 451 -22.19 -26.30 1.42
C LEU A 451 -21.60 -27.07 2.62
N ARG A 452 -20.27 -27.06 2.80
CA ARG A 452 -19.61 -27.76 3.92
C ARG A 452 -18.94 -26.76 4.83
N LYS A 453 -19.49 -26.59 6.02
CA LYS A 453 -18.87 -25.80 7.07
C LYS A 453 -17.73 -26.59 7.71
N SER A 454 -16.55 -25.97 7.82
CA SER A 454 -15.45 -26.55 8.58
C SER A 454 -15.86 -26.65 10.07
N PRO A 455 -15.66 -27.81 10.71
CA PRO A 455 -16.02 -27.98 12.12
C PRO A 455 -15.15 -27.10 13.02
N GLU A 456 -15.67 -26.72 14.18
CA GLU A 456 -14.84 -26.07 15.21
C GLU A 456 -13.79 -27.06 15.76
N ALA A 457 -12.59 -26.56 16.05
CA ALA A 457 -11.46 -27.40 16.45
C ALA A 457 -11.76 -28.29 17.67
N TYR A 458 -12.46 -27.77 18.68
CA TYR A 458 -12.88 -28.53 19.86
C TYR A 458 -13.88 -29.63 19.52
N ALA A 459 -14.82 -29.38 18.60
CA ALA A 459 -15.78 -30.41 18.19
C ALA A 459 -15.04 -31.61 17.60
N ARG A 460 -14.05 -31.33 16.74
CA ARG A 460 -13.22 -32.38 16.16
C ARG A 460 -12.41 -33.14 17.22
N LEU A 461 -11.70 -32.44 18.10
CA LEU A 461 -10.88 -33.09 19.12
C LEU A 461 -11.72 -33.92 20.12
N ILE A 462 -12.89 -33.43 20.54
CA ILE A 462 -13.77 -34.19 21.43
C ILE A 462 -14.25 -35.48 20.75
N LEU A 463 -14.55 -35.43 19.45
CA LEU A 463 -14.91 -36.62 18.68
C LEU A 463 -13.75 -37.62 18.61
N ASP A 464 -12.52 -37.14 18.42
CA ASP A 464 -11.33 -37.99 18.39
C ASP A 464 -11.04 -38.62 19.77
N VAL A 465 -11.31 -37.91 20.88
CA VAL A 465 -11.29 -38.48 22.24
C VAL A 465 -12.31 -39.60 22.39
N MET A 466 -13.52 -39.45 21.83
CA MET A 466 -14.54 -40.51 21.88
C MET A 466 -14.14 -41.73 21.05
N ARG A 467 -13.47 -41.51 19.92
CA ARG A 467 -12.92 -42.57 19.04
C ARG A 467 -11.68 -43.25 19.61
N GLY A 468 -10.98 -42.60 20.53
CA GLY A 468 -9.71 -43.10 21.07
C GLY A 468 -8.53 -42.83 20.14
N ASP A 469 -8.66 -41.84 19.26
CA ASP A 469 -7.59 -41.43 18.37
C ASP A 469 -6.74 -40.34 19.05
N GLN A 470 -5.50 -40.68 19.36
CA GLN A 470 -4.55 -39.78 19.99
C GLN A 470 -3.63 -39.04 18.99
N SER A 471 -3.81 -39.21 17.68
CA SER A 471 -2.91 -38.65 16.65
C SER A 471 -2.83 -37.11 16.71
N GLN A 472 -3.91 -36.46 17.16
CA GLN A 472 -4.03 -34.99 17.29
C GLN A 472 -3.86 -34.49 18.74
N PHE A 473 -3.24 -35.28 19.61
CA PHE A 473 -3.01 -34.92 21.02
C PHE A 473 -1.54 -34.97 21.39
N VAL A 474 -1.12 -34.03 22.22
CA VAL A 474 0.30 -33.88 22.58
C VAL A 474 0.72 -34.97 23.58
N ARG A 475 1.71 -35.79 23.18
CA ARG A 475 2.27 -36.85 24.03
C ARG A 475 3.27 -36.27 25.06
N SER A 476 3.50 -36.98 26.17
CA SER A 476 4.37 -36.48 27.25
C SER A 476 5.81 -36.19 26.80
N ASP A 477 6.37 -37.03 25.94
CA ASP A 477 7.72 -36.87 25.38
C ASP A 477 7.79 -35.80 24.28
N GLU A 478 6.70 -35.62 23.54
CA GLU A 478 6.51 -34.53 22.58
C GLU A 478 6.53 -33.17 23.29
N LEU A 479 5.80 -33.06 24.40
CA LEU A 479 5.78 -31.88 25.23
C LEU A 479 7.16 -31.58 25.83
N ALA A 480 7.89 -32.61 26.28
CA ALA A 480 9.24 -32.47 26.79
C ALA A 480 10.22 -31.96 25.71
N ALA A 481 10.13 -32.48 24.49
CA ALA A 481 10.94 -32.02 23.36
C ALA A 481 10.61 -30.56 22.99
N ALA A 482 9.33 -30.20 22.95
CA ALA A 482 8.90 -28.82 22.70
C ALA A 482 9.45 -27.83 23.75
N TRP A 483 9.41 -28.18 25.05
CA TRP A 483 9.97 -27.32 26.09
C TRP A 483 11.49 -27.21 26.03
N ALA A 484 12.21 -28.25 25.64
CA ALA A 484 13.67 -28.22 25.50
C ALA A 484 14.13 -27.18 24.46
N ILE A 485 13.31 -26.92 23.44
CA ILE A 485 13.60 -25.95 22.37
C ILE A 485 13.60 -24.50 22.90
N PHE A 486 12.63 -24.14 23.75
CA PHE A 486 12.40 -22.75 24.17
C PHE A 486 12.87 -22.41 25.58
N THR A 487 13.04 -23.39 26.47
CA THR A 487 13.40 -23.14 27.88
C THR A 487 14.67 -22.29 28.03
N PRO A 488 15.77 -22.53 27.29
CA PRO A 488 16.97 -21.72 27.40
C PRO A 488 16.75 -20.24 27.04
N LEU A 489 15.99 -19.99 25.96
CA LEU A 489 15.64 -18.63 25.54
C LEU A 489 14.75 -17.93 26.58
N LEU A 490 13.73 -18.62 27.09
CA LEU A 490 12.82 -18.05 28.10
C LEU A 490 13.57 -17.64 29.36
N HIS A 491 14.45 -18.51 29.88
CA HIS A 491 15.28 -18.18 31.04
C HIS A 491 16.21 -17.00 30.74
N ARG A 492 16.77 -16.92 29.53
CA ARG A 492 17.61 -15.79 29.14
C ARG A 492 16.84 -14.47 29.10
N LEU A 493 15.64 -14.47 28.52
CA LEU A 493 14.79 -13.28 28.41
C LEU A 493 14.31 -12.78 29.77
N GLU A 494 14.05 -13.68 30.71
CA GLU A 494 13.52 -13.35 32.04
C GLU A 494 14.60 -13.07 33.09
N GLY A 495 15.89 -13.28 32.76
CA GLY A 495 16.96 -13.27 33.77
C GLY A 495 16.81 -14.42 34.78
N GLY A 496 16.23 -15.54 34.34
CA GLY A 496 15.99 -16.74 35.13
C GLY A 496 17.25 -17.56 35.41
N PRO A 497 17.10 -18.83 35.81
CA PRO A 497 18.22 -19.68 36.23
C PRO A 497 19.38 -19.71 35.23
N GLY A 498 20.56 -19.25 35.66
CA GLY A 498 21.79 -19.15 34.85
C GLY A 498 22.02 -17.80 34.16
N TYR A 499 21.07 -16.87 34.23
CA TYR A 499 21.15 -15.54 33.62
C TYR A 499 20.86 -14.40 34.62
N GLU A 500 20.89 -14.68 35.92
CA GLU A 500 20.52 -13.75 36.98
C GLU A 500 21.36 -12.47 36.96
N ALA A 501 22.64 -12.57 36.59
CA ALA A 501 23.55 -11.43 36.50
C ALA A 501 23.26 -10.49 35.32
N LEU A 502 22.55 -10.96 34.28
CA LEU A 502 22.20 -10.16 33.09
C LEU A 502 20.86 -9.46 33.24
N GLY A 503 20.00 -9.93 34.15
CA GLY A 503 18.63 -9.44 34.32
C GLY A 503 17.72 -9.72 33.12
N PRO A 504 16.43 -9.33 33.21
CA PRO A 504 15.47 -9.48 32.12
C PRO A 504 15.84 -8.58 30.93
N LYS A 505 15.67 -9.11 29.71
CA LYS A 505 15.91 -8.37 28.48
C LYS A 505 14.66 -7.62 28.05
N ALA A 506 14.77 -6.30 27.89
CA ALA A 506 13.67 -5.49 27.38
C ALA A 506 13.33 -5.84 25.92
N PRO A 507 12.03 -5.97 25.57
CA PRO A 507 11.59 -6.20 24.20
C PRO A 507 11.66 -4.92 23.36
N VAL A 508 11.78 -5.06 22.04
CA VAL A 508 11.77 -3.93 21.12
C VAL A 508 10.35 -3.36 21.00
N LEU A 509 10.22 -2.04 21.03
CA LEU A 509 8.91 -1.41 21.03
C LEU A 509 8.41 -1.22 19.60
N TYR A 510 7.15 -1.58 19.35
CA TYR A 510 6.51 -1.44 18.03
C TYR A 510 5.13 -0.80 18.18
N ARG A 511 4.64 -0.13 17.12
CA ARG A 511 3.31 0.51 17.13
C ARG A 511 2.21 -0.55 17.04
N PHE A 512 1.14 -0.41 17.83
CA PHE A 512 -0.07 -1.22 17.68
C PHE A 512 -0.58 -1.20 16.22
N GLY A 513 -1.01 -2.36 15.71
CA GLY A 513 -1.46 -2.52 14.32
C GLY A 513 -0.35 -2.60 13.24
N SER A 514 0.91 -2.36 13.59
CA SER A 514 2.03 -2.58 12.66
C SER A 514 2.37 -4.07 12.50
N ARG A 515 3.22 -4.42 11.53
CA ARG A 515 3.68 -5.80 11.31
C ARG A 515 4.59 -6.36 12.42
N GLY A 516 4.98 -5.53 13.40
CA GLY A 516 5.98 -5.81 14.41
C GLY A 516 7.21 -4.91 14.29
N PRO A 517 8.27 -5.15 15.09
CA PRO A 517 9.53 -4.42 15.02
C PRO A 517 10.24 -4.59 13.67
N VAL A 518 10.88 -3.53 13.17
CA VAL A 518 11.64 -3.55 11.90
C VAL A 518 12.80 -4.55 11.97
N GLU A 519 13.36 -4.73 13.16
CA GLU A 519 14.40 -5.70 13.48
C GLU A 519 14.00 -7.14 13.13
N ALA A 520 12.70 -7.46 13.18
CA ALA A 520 12.23 -8.78 12.76
C ALA A 520 12.38 -8.98 11.25
N ASP A 521 12.01 -8.00 10.43
CA ASP A 521 12.21 -8.07 8.97
C ASP A 521 13.72 -8.10 8.64
N LEU A 522 14.55 -7.35 9.37
CA LEU A 522 16.01 -7.37 9.20
C LEU A 522 16.61 -8.75 9.53
N LEU A 523 16.15 -9.41 10.61
CA LEU A 523 16.56 -10.76 10.95
C LEU A 523 16.21 -11.75 9.82
N LEU A 524 14.98 -11.71 9.32
CA LEU A 524 14.53 -12.61 8.24
C LEU A 524 15.30 -12.37 6.94
N ASN A 525 15.54 -11.09 6.58
CA ASN A 525 16.34 -10.71 5.42
C ASN A 525 17.78 -11.21 5.53
N GLY A 526 18.38 -11.19 6.74
CA GLY A 526 19.71 -11.74 7.01
C GLY A 526 19.84 -13.23 6.67
N TYR A 527 18.72 -13.96 6.71
CA TYR A 527 18.62 -15.37 6.32
C TYR A 527 18.05 -15.58 4.91
N GLY A 528 17.93 -14.52 4.11
CA GLY A 528 17.56 -14.59 2.69
C GLY A 528 16.05 -14.64 2.42
N PHE A 529 15.20 -14.28 3.38
CA PHE A 529 13.78 -13.99 3.12
C PHE A 529 13.65 -12.69 2.33
N THR A 530 12.75 -12.63 1.35
CA THR A 530 12.46 -11.41 0.58
C THR A 530 10.95 -11.29 0.41
N TYR A 531 10.38 -10.18 0.87
CA TYR A 531 8.94 -9.92 0.76
C TYR A 531 8.60 -9.27 -0.58
N ASP A 532 7.88 -9.99 -1.45
CA ASP A 532 7.44 -9.48 -2.75
C ASP A 532 6.06 -8.80 -2.64
N ARG A 533 6.05 -7.46 -2.75
CA ARG A 533 4.83 -6.62 -2.69
C ARG A 533 4.04 -6.60 -4.00
N SER A 534 4.66 -6.95 -5.13
CA SER A 534 4.03 -6.87 -6.44
C SER A 534 2.81 -7.79 -6.55
N TYR A 535 2.88 -8.98 -5.93
CA TYR A 535 1.79 -9.94 -5.87
C TYR A 535 0.55 -9.42 -5.13
N ALA A 536 0.72 -8.77 -3.97
CA ALA A 536 -0.41 -8.26 -3.18
C ALA A 536 -1.23 -7.20 -3.95
N ARG A 537 -0.55 -6.30 -4.67
CA ARG A 537 -1.20 -5.34 -5.57
C ARG A 537 -1.94 -6.06 -6.71
N SER A 538 -1.31 -7.05 -7.34
CA SER A 538 -1.94 -7.80 -8.46
C SER A 538 -3.17 -8.62 -8.06
N TRP A 539 -3.20 -9.17 -6.85
CA TRP A 539 -4.31 -9.97 -6.34
C TRP A 539 -5.51 -9.09 -5.96
N ARG A 540 -5.29 -7.97 -5.25
CA ARG A 540 -6.36 -7.01 -4.94
C ARG A 540 -7.02 -6.44 -6.20
N ARG A 541 -6.26 -6.26 -7.29
CA ARG A 541 -6.82 -5.86 -8.61
C ARG A 541 -7.89 -6.82 -9.15
N GLN A 542 -7.81 -8.11 -8.84
CA GLN A 542 -8.79 -9.09 -9.29
C GLN A 542 -10.11 -9.00 -8.52
N MET A 543 -10.08 -8.42 -7.32
CA MET A 543 -11.23 -8.23 -6.43
C MET A 543 -11.90 -6.85 -6.61
N GLU A 544 -11.42 -6.02 -7.53
CA GLU A 544 -11.97 -4.68 -7.78
C GLU A 544 -13.41 -4.73 -8.29
N GLY A 545 -14.25 -3.85 -7.74
CA GLY A 545 -15.61 -3.63 -8.20
C GLY A 545 -15.68 -3.15 -9.67
N PRO A 546 -16.87 -3.23 -10.30
CA PRO A 546 -17.05 -2.82 -11.69
C PRO A 546 -16.69 -1.34 -11.94
N THR A 547 -17.03 -0.43 -11.04
CA THR A 547 -16.77 1.01 -11.19
C THR A 547 -15.27 1.31 -11.14
N MET A 548 -14.52 0.66 -10.24
CA MET A 548 -13.06 0.80 -10.19
C MET A 548 -12.39 0.29 -11.47
N ARG A 549 -12.88 -0.81 -12.04
CA ARG A 549 -12.37 -1.35 -13.31
C ARG A 549 -12.67 -0.41 -14.48
N GLU A 550 -13.87 0.16 -14.53
CA GLU A 550 -14.26 1.15 -15.54
C GLU A 550 -13.42 2.42 -15.43
N PHE A 551 -13.26 2.96 -14.22
CA PHE A 551 -12.38 4.11 -13.94
C PHE A 551 -10.95 3.86 -14.45
N ARG A 552 -10.34 2.74 -14.05
CA ARG A 552 -8.99 2.37 -14.46
C ARG A 552 -8.87 2.23 -15.98
N SER A 553 -9.87 1.65 -16.63
CA SER A 553 -9.92 1.52 -18.09
C SER A 553 -10.06 2.87 -18.79
N ALA A 554 -10.93 3.76 -18.28
CA ALA A 554 -11.18 5.08 -18.86
C ALA A 554 -9.96 6.01 -18.74
N PHE A 555 -9.17 5.86 -17.68
CA PHE A 555 -7.95 6.64 -17.47
C PHE A 555 -6.72 6.08 -18.21
N LYS A 556 -6.83 4.89 -18.80
CA LYS A 556 -5.75 4.28 -19.58
C LYS A 556 -5.59 5.00 -20.91
N LEU A 557 -4.38 5.50 -21.18
CA LEU A 557 -4.02 6.14 -22.44
C LEU A 557 -3.03 5.25 -23.23
N PRO A 558 -3.50 4.32 -24.08
CA PRO A 558 -2.61 3.46 -24.86
C PRO A 558 -1.77 4.28 -25.85
N THR A 559 -0.60 3.74 -26.23
CA THR A 559 0.36 4.42 -27.11
C THR A 559 -0.25 4.88 -28.44
N SER A 560 -1.17 4.09 -29.01
CA SER A 560 -1.89 4.46 -30.26
C SER A 560 -2.75 5.72 -30.11
N GLU A 561 -3.34 5.93 -28.94
CA GLU A 561 -4.14 7.12 -28.65
C GLU A 561 -3.23 8.32 -28.36
N LEU A 562 -2.12 8.11 -27.66
CA LEU A 562 -1.10 9.16 -27.50
C LEU A 562 -0.58 9.64 -28.85
N GLU A 563 -0.29 8.73 -29.79
CA GLU A 563 0.19 9.06 -31.14
C GLU A 563 -0.83 9.91 -31.94
N ALA A 564 -2.13 9.60 -31.79
CA ALA A 564 -3.21 10.38 -32.39
C ALA A 564 -3.34 11.78 -31.76
N LEU A 565 -3.13 11.88 -30.44
CA LEU A 565 -3.10 13.15 -29.71
C LEU A 565 -1.89 13.99 -30.10
N VAL A 566 -0.69 13.40 -30.23
CA VAL A 566 0.52 14.08 -30.74
C VAL A 566 0.21 14.74 -32.09
N SER A 567 -0.36 13.98 -33.02
CA SER A 567 -0.73 14.47 -34.35
C SER A 567 -1.74 15.62 -34.29
N THR A 568 -2.71 15.54 -33.38
CA THR A 568 -3.74 16.57 -33.18
C THR A 568 -3.15 17.84 -32.57
N PHE A 569 -2.28 17.69 -31.58
CA PHE A 569 -1.57 18.77 -30.93
C PHE A 569 -0.68 19.53 -31.90
N GLN A 570 0.10 18.82 -32.74
CA GLN A 570 0.93 19.44 -33.78
C GLN A 570 0.11 20.22 -34.83
N ARG A 571 -1.07 19.72 -35.21
CA ARG A 571 -1.97 20.48 -36.10
C ARG A 571 -2.40 21.80 -35.48
N GLU A 572 -2.72 21.81 -34.18
CA GLU A 572 -3.07 23.05 -33.46
C GLU A 572 -1.87 23.99 -33.31
N MET A 573 -0.65 23.46 -33.12
CA MET A 573 0.58 24.27 -33.15
C MET A 573 0.77 24.95 -34.52
N ILE A 574 0.66 24.20 -35.62
CA ILE A 574 0.80 24.74 -36.98
C ILE A 574 -0.25 25.82 -37.27
N LYS A 575 -1.51 25.59 -36.89
CA LYS A 575 -2.56 26.61 -37.00
C LYS A 575 -2.23 27.85 -36.16
N GLY A 576 -1.71 27.65 -34.96
CA GLY A 576 -1.27 28.70 -34.07
C GLY A 576 -0.18 29.58 -34.68
N LEU A 577 0.80 28.98 -35.38
CA LEU A 577 1.86 29.69 -36.10
C LEU A 577 1.35 30.42 -37.34
N ALA A 578 0.34 29.89 -38.03
CA ALA A 578 -0.19 30.48 -39.27
C ALA A 578 -1.01 31.77 -39.05
N GLY A 579 -1.68 31.92 -37.91
CA GLY A 579 -2.46 33.13 -37.60
C GLY A 579 -3.70 33.38 -38.47
N GLY A 580 -4.20 32.35 -39.19
CA GLY A 580 -5.31 32.48 -40.15
C GLY A 580 -6.72 32.47 -39.53
N SER A 581 -7.75 32.44 -40.40
CA SER A 581 -9.18 32.54 -40.02
C SER A 581 -9.72 31.38 -39.17
N GLN A 582 -9.06 30.22 -39.16
CA GLN A 582 -9.37 29.13 -38.23
C GLN A 582 -8.62 29.33 -36.91
N LYS A 583 -9.36 29.62 -35.84
CA LYS A 583 -8.83 29.85 -34.50
C LYS A 583 -8.23 28.57 -33.91
N SER A 584 -6.93 28.57 -33.66
CA SER A 584 -6.24 27.48 -32.94
C SER A 584 -6.60 27.50 -31.45
N THR A 585 -6.68 26.33 -30.83
CA THR A 585 -6.75 26.18 -29.36
C THR A 585 -5.39 26.37 -28.69
N ILE A 586 -4.29 26.25 -29.43
CA ILE A 586 -2.92 26.51 -28.96
C ILE A 586 -2.42 27.79 -29.63
N ALA A 587 -2.51 28.92 -28.91
CA ALA A 587 -1.86 30.13 -29.39
C ALA A 587 -0.33 29.96 -29.36
N GLN A 588 0.33 30.55 -30.36
CA GLN A 588 1.79 30.52 -30.52
C GLN A 588 2.27 31.97 -30.56
N ILE A 589 2.68 32.51 -29.43
CA ILE A 589 3.05 33.92 -29.28
C ILE A 589 4.53 34.07 -29.59
N TYR A 590 4.83 34.80 -30.66
CA TYR A 590 6.21 35.16 -31.02
C TYR A 590 6.78 36.08 -29.95
N THR A 591 8.02 35.81 -29.53
CA THR A 591 8.77 36.70 -28.65
C THR A 591 9.86 37.41 -29.45
N HIS A 592 10.16 38.66 -29.12
CA HIS A 592 11.24 39.45 -29.73
C HIS A 592 12.63 39.05 -29.21
N LEU A 593 12.78 37.78 -28.80
CA LEU A 593 14.01 37.17 -28.34
C LEU A 593 14.56 36.20 -29.40
N ASP A 594 15.57 36.68 -30.12
CA ASP A 594 16.27 36.01 -31.22
C ASP A 594 17.81 36.04 -31.01
N ASP A 595 18.25 36.17 -29.75
CA ASP A 595 19.65 36.18 -29.34
C ASP A 595 19.96 35.20 -28.23
N SER A 596 21.25 35.00 -27.98
CA SER A 596 21.75 34.27 -26.81
C SER A 596 22.84 35.06 -26.07
N LEU A 597 23.27 34.54 -24.91
CA LEU A 597 24.43 35.05 -24.20
C LEU A 597 25.70 34.84 -25.02
N THR A 598 26.49 35.90 -25.17
CA THR A 598 27.74 35.89 -25.92
C THR A 598 28.98 35.90 -25.03
N GLY A 599 28.81 36.12 -23.72
CA GLY A 599 29.89 36.35 -22.75
C GLY A 599 30.45 37.78 -22.78
N ARG A 600 29.85 38.67 -23.58
CA ARG A 600 30.21 40.10 -23.68
C ARG A 600 29.28 40.97 -22.84
N GLU A 601 28.26 40.38 -22.23
CA GLU A 601 27.34 41.05 -21.32
C GLU A 601 28.07 41.42 -20.02
N THR A 602 27.90 42.65 -19.53
CA THR A 602 28.54 43.11 -18.28
C THR A 602 27.60 44.03 -17.52
N GLY A 603 27.49 43.84 -16.20
CA GLY A 603 26.71 44.73 -15.34
C GLY A 603 25.83 44.01 -14.33
N ASP A 604 25.02 44.79 -13.61
CA ASP A 604 24.03 44.30 -12.65
C ASP A 604 22.63 44.34 -13.27
N PHE A 605 21.91 43.21 -13.21
CA PHE A 605 20.59 43.03 -13.80
C PHE A 605 19.62 42.44 -12.78
N TRP A 606 18.40 42.94 -12.77
CA TRP A 606 17.34 42.45 -11.89
C TRP A 606 16.38 41.56 -12.65
N GLY A 607 16.03 40.41 -12.08
CA GLY A 607 14.91 39.60 -12.50
C GLY A 607 13.73 39.87 -11.57
N LEU A 608 12.63 40.38 -12.12
CA LEU A 608 11.35 40.58 -11.43
C LEU A 608 10.34 39.57 -11.98
N ASP A 609 9.74 38.75 -11.13
CA ASP A 609 8.68 37.81 -11.51
C ASP A 609 7.41 38.05 -10.74
N ILE A 610 6.30 38.09 -11.47
CA ILE A 610 4.95 38.05 -10.90
C ILE A 610 4.28 36.74 -11.30
N GLY A 611 4.20 35.83 -10.32
CA GLY A 611 3.48 34.57 -10.44
C GLY A 611 2.01 34.69 -10.02
N GLY A 612 1.36 33.53 -9.85
CA GLY A 612 -0.03 33.48 -9.36
C GLY A 612 -0.19 33.78 -7.85
N THR A 613 0.87 33.54 -7.08
CA THR A 613 0.82 33.55 -5.61
C THR A 613 1.85 34.51 -5.00
N ASN A 614 3.02 34.62 -5.62
CA ASN A 614 4.13 35.41 -5.10
C ASN A 614 4.72 36.31 -6.18
N LEU A 615 5.27 37.43 -5.73
CA LEU A 615 6.20 38.26 -6.47
C LEU A 615 7.62 37.99 -5.97
N ARG A 616 8.58 37.88 -6.89
CA ARG A 616 9.98 37.54 -6.57
C ARG A 616 10.94 38.51 -7.26
N LEU A 617 12.01 38.90 -6.57
CA LEU A 617 13.13 39.62 -7.16
C LEU A 617 14.45 38.94 -6.87
N VAL A 618 15.32 38.95 -7.88
CA VAL A 618 16.73 38.53 -7.78
C VAL A 618 17.63 39.56 -8.46
N ARG A 619 18.85 39.71 -7.97
CA ARG A 619 19.87 40.53 -8.62
C ARG A 619 21.03 39.66 -9.08
N TYR A 620 21.37 39.79 -10.35
CA TYR A 620 22.46 39.10 -11.01
C TYR A 620 23.58 40.07 -11.37
N ARG A 621 24.82 39.63 -11.23
CA ARG A 621 26.01 40.28 -11.77
C ARG A 621 26.57 39.44 -12.89
N VAL A 622 26.83 40.07 -14.02
CA VAL A 622 27.54 39.46 -15.15
C VAL A 622 28.89 40.14 -15.29
N GLU A 623 29.95 39.33 -15.19
CA GLU A 623 31.33 39.75 -15.42
C GLU A 623 31.79 39.30 -16.83
N PRO A 624 32.74 40.00 -17.47
CA PRO A 624 33.21 39.65 -18.81
C PRO A 624 33.67 38.18 -18.89
N GLY A 625 33.08 37.41 -19.81
CA GLY A 625 33.42 36.00 -20.03
C GLY A 625 32.97 35.03 -18.93
N ALA A 626 32.25 35.49 -17.90
CA ALA A 626 31.73 34.67 -16.81
C ALA A 626 30.22 34.41 -16.97
N SER A 627 29.75 33.31 -16.38
CA SER A 627 28.32 33.08 -16.24
C SER A 627 27.70 34.08 -15.25
N PRO A 628 26.44 34.49 -15.44
CA PRO A 628 25.71 35.33 -14.49
C PRO A 628 25.72 34.72 -13.09
N VAL A 629 26.07 35.51 -12.06
CA VAL A 629 26.10 35.07 -10.66
C VAL A 629 25.09 35.88 -9.84
N ARG A 630 24.31 35.20 -8.98
CA ARG A 630 23.42 35.86 -8.01
C ARG A 630 24.22 36.75 -7.07
N THR A 631 23.64 37.87 -6.64
CA THR A 631 24.24 38.78 -5.65
C THR A 631 23.34 38.85 -4.40
N PRO A 632 23.91 38.91 -3.18
CA PRO A 632 23.10 38.89 -1.97
C PRO A 632 22.24 40.13 -1.84
N LEU A 633 21.00 39.95 -1.36
CA LEU A 633 20.08 41.03 -1.02
C LEU A 633 20.09 41.27 0.50
N ARG A 634 19.95 42.52 0.93
CA ARG A 634 19.89 42.89 2.36
C ARG A 634 18.60 43.66 2.65
N GLY A 635 17.67 43.04 3.37
CA GLY A 635 16.42 43.68 3.81
C GLY A 635 15.36 42.70 4.36
N PRO A 636 14.26 43.21 4.95
CA PRO A 636 13.11 42.39 5.36
C PRO A 636 12.48 41.68 4.15
N GLY A 637 12.16 40.39 4.25
CA GLY A 637 11.53 39.60 3.18
C GLY A 637 12.50 38.93 2.19
N CYS A 638 13.80 38.84 2.53
CA CYS A 638 14.77 38.05 1.79
C CYS A 638 14.81 36.62 2.35
N ASP A 639 14.42 35.62 1.56
CA ASP A 639 14.62 34.21 1.90
C ASP A 639 16.09 33.85 1.57
N GLU A 640 16.82 33.33 2.55
CA GLU A 640 18.17 32.72 2.40
C GLU A 640 19.22 33.56 1.65
N GLU A 641 19.36 34.85 1.98
CA GLU A 641 20.39 35.80 1.47
C GLU A 641 20.30 36.27 0.00
N TRP A 642 19.55 35.63 -0.92
CA TRP A 642 19.67 35.91 -2.37
C TRP A 642 18.39 36.33 -3.11
N VAL A 643 17.18 36.06 -2.59
CA VAL A 643 15.90 36.33 -3.29
C VAL A 643 14.95 37.10 -2.38
N PHE A 644 14.36 38.19 -2.89
CA PHE A 644 13.24 38.87 -2.23
C PHE A 644 11.93 38.21 -2.65
N LYS A 645 11.05 37.92 -1.70
CA LYS A 645 9.78 37.25 -1.95
C LYS A 645 8.65 37.92 -1.17
N ALA A 646 7.56 38.24 -1.87
CA ALA A 646 6.35 38.79 -1.29
C ALA A 646 5.12 37.98 -1.75
N ALA A 647 4.29 37.54 -0.80
CA ALA A 647 2.99 36.95 -1.11
C ALA A 647 2.05 38.04 -1.64
N ILE A 648 1.31 37.75 -2.71
CA ILE A 648 0.40 38.71 -3.35
C ILE A 648 -0.92 38.75 -2.56
N PRO A 649 -1.30 39.88 -1.96
CA PRO A 649 -2.56 39.96 -1.22
C PRO A 649 -3.78 39.65 -2.12
N PRO A 650 -4.79 38.89 -1.67
CA PRO A 650 -5.96 38.54 -2.49
C PRO A 650 -6.72 39.75 -3.04
N GLU A 651 -6.77 40.85 -2.28
CA GLU A 651 -7.34 42.13 -2.70
C GLU A 651 -6.56 42.76 -3.84
N ILE A 652 -5.22 42.65 -3.85
CA ILE A 652 -4.35 43.18 -4.91
C ILE A 652 -4.58 42.43 -6.24
N LYS A 653 -4.93 41.13 -6.22
CA LYS A 653 -5.26 40.36 -7.44
C LYS A 653 -6.54 40.86 -8.15
N LYS A 654 -7.39 41.61 -7.45
CA LYS A 654 -8.67 42.11 -7.97
C LYS A 654 -8.77 43.64 -8.00
N ALA A 655 -7.78 44.33 -7.43
CA ALA A 655 -7.69 45.79 -7.42
C ALA A 655 -7.52 46.38 -8.83
N PRO A 656 -7.76 47.69 -9.05
CA PRO A 656 -7.36 48.36 -10.28
C PRO A 656 -5.88 48.13 -10.62
N GLY A 657 -5.55 48.02 -11.91
CA GLY A 657 -4.17 47.75 -12.35
C GLY A 657 -3.12 48.72 -11.80
N ALA A 658 -3.49 50.00 -11.65
CA ALA A 658 -2.61 51.01 -11.07
C ALA A 658 -2.16 50.67 -9.63
N GLU A 659 -3.02 50.03 -8.84
CA GLU A 659 -2.70 49.61 -7.47
C GLU A 659 -1.78 48.38 -7.46
N LEU A 660 -2.01 47.44 -8.38
CA LEU A 660 -1.11 46.29 -8.58
C LEU A 660 0.30 46.77 -8.91
N PHE A 661 0.47 47.64 -9.90
CA PHE A 661 1.80 48.13 -10.29
C PHE A 661 2.44 49.02 -9.22
N ALA A 662 1.65 49.77 -8.44
CA ALA A 662 2.15 50.50 -7.28
C ALA A 662 2.72 49.54 -6.21
N TRP A 663 1.97 48.48 -5.87
CA TRP A 663 2.43 47.44 -4.95
C TRP A 663 3.70 46.73 -5.46
N MET A 664 3.78 46.44 -6.76
CA MET A 664 4.99 45.89 -7.36
C MET A 664 6.19 46.85 -7.26
N ALA A 665 5.98 48.14 -7.46
CA ALA A 665 7.01 49.17 -7.33
C ALA A 665 7.51 49.31 -5.88
N GLU A 666 6.62 49.22 -4.89
CA GLU A 666 6.96 49.19 -3.46
C GLU A 666 7.81 47.95 -3.12
N CYS A 667 7.47 46.80 -3.69
CA CYS A 667 8.30 45.58 -3.57
C CYS A 667 9.69 45.79 -4.16
N CYS A 668 9.80 46.41 -5.35
CA CYS A 668 11.09 46.74 -5.96
C CYS A 668 11.91 47.70 -5.09
N GLN A 669 11.28 48.73 -4.51
CA GLN A 669 11.92 49.66 -3.58
C GLN A 669 12.45 48.92 -2.34
N THR A 670 11.64 48.03 -1.77
CA THR A 670 11.99 47.24 -0.58
C THR A 670 13.15 46.27 -0.86
N ALA A 671 13.16 45.65 -2.05
CA ALA A 671 14.24 44.78 -2.51
C ALA A 671 15.55 45.55 -2.79
N GLY A 672 15.50 46.88 -2.94
CA GLY A 672 16.65 47.74 -3.13
C GLY A 672 16.99 48.08 -4.59
N VAL A 673 16.00 48.01 -5.49
CA VAL A 673 16.15 48.44 -6.89
C VAL A 673 16.42 49.95 -6.97
N LYS A 674 17.43 50.34 -7.76
CA LYS A 674 17.89 51.74 -7.92
C LYS A 674 17.61 52.27 -9.33
N SER A 675 17.64 53.60 -9.48
CA SER A 675 17.38 54.26 -10.76
C SER A 675 18.34 53.89 -11.90
N ALA A 676 19.56 53.44 -11.58
CA ALA A 676 20.54 53.00 -12.60
C ALA A 676 20.33 51.55 -13.05
N ASP A 677 19.42 50.82 -12.41
CA ASP A 677 19.28 49.38 -12.59
C ASP A 677 18.40 49.04 -13.82
N SER A 678 18.70 47.88 -14.40
CA SER A 678 17.97 47.30 -15.53
C SER A 678 17.12 46.13 -15.04
N ILE A 679 15.82 46.14 -15.36
CA ILE A 679 14.85 45.13 -14.93
C ILE A 679 14.46 44.25 -16.12
N GLY A 680 14.64 42.94 -15.98
CA GLY A 680 13.96 41.92 -16.76
C GLY A 680 12.68 41.51 -16.05
N PHE A 681 11.55 41.74 -16.69
CA PHE A 681 10.22 41.51 -16.12
C PHE A 681 9.63 40.19 -16.65
N CYS A 682 9.64 39.15 -15.82
CA CYS A 682 8.90 37.92 -16.04
C CYS A 682 7.41 38.15 -15.73
N PHE A 683 6.61 38.23 -16.79
CA PHE A 683 5.17 38.45 -16.75
C PHE A 683 4.46 37.19 -17.23
N SER A 684 4.03 36.39 -16.26
CA SER A 684 3.58 35.01 -16.44
C SER A 684 2.16 34.85 -17.02
N PHE A 685 1.65 35.87 -17.70
CA PHE A 685 0.31 35.95 -18.28
C PHE A 685 0.39 35.97 -19.81
N PRO A 686 -0.70 35.66 -20.53
CA PRO A 686 -0.70 35.77 -21.98
C PRO A 686 -0.66 37.25 -22.41
N TYR A 687 0.40 37.65 -23.11
CA TYR A 687 0.56 39.02 -23.59
C TYR A 687 1.07 39.06 -25.04
N LEU A 688 0.71 40.11 -25.76
CA LEU A 688 1.26 40.43 -27.07
C LEU A 688 2.54 41.26 -26.90
N GLN A 689 3.66 40.75 -27.39
CA GLN A 689 4.92 41.49 -27.38
C GLN A 689 5.12 42.25 -28.70
N THR A 690 5.45 43.53 -28.61
CA THR A 690 5.72 44.40 -29.77
C THR A 690 7.19 44.77 -29.91
N ALA A 691 7.94 44.72 -28.81
CA ALA A 691 9.39 44.74 -28.75
C ALA A 691 9.86 44.01 -27.50
N LEU A 692 11.16 43.71 -27.39
CA LEU A 692 11.71 42.97 -26.26
C LEU A 692 11.33 43.61 -24.90
N ASN A 693 11.23 44.93 -24.84
CA ASN A 693 10.92 45.71 -23.63
C ASN A 693 9.46 46.22 -23.53
N ARG A 694 8.55 45.78 -24.42
CA ARG A 694 7.17 46.29 -24.50
C ARG A 694 6.15 45.17 -24.73
N GLY A 695 5.05 45.20 -23.99
CA GLY A 695 4.03 44.16 -24.07
C GLY A 695 2.66 44.61 -23.58
N PHE A 696 1.62 43.98 -24.13
CA PHE A 696 0.22 44.26 -23.81
C PHE A 696 -0.49 42.98 -23.37
N LEU A 697 -1.03 42.97 -22.15
CA LEU A 697 -1.76 41.82 -21.63
C LEU A 697 -2.99 41.52 -22.51
N LEU A 698 -3.13 40.28 -22.96
CA LEU A 698 -4.30 39.87 -23.75
C LEU A 698 -5.54 39.75 -22.87
N TYR A 699 -5.41 39.02 -21.76
CA TYR A 699 -6.45 38.83 -20.75
C TYR A 699 -5.83 38.27 -19.47
N TRP A 700 -6.50 38.45 -18.33
CA TRP A 700 -6.04 37.88 -17.06
C TRP A 700 -6.29 36.37 -16.94
N THR A 701 -5.36 35.71 -16.23
CA THR A 701 -5.40 34.30 -15.80
C THR A 701 -5.05 34.21 -14.30
N LYS A 702 -4.91 33.00 -13.72
CA LYS A 702 -4.39 32.82 -12.34
C LYS A 702 -5.17 33.59 -11.25
N GLU A 703 -6.49 33.76 -11.43
CA GLU A 703 -7.41 34.49 -10.52
C GLU A 703 -7.26 36.02 -10.50
N PHE A 704 -6.41 36.58 -11.36
CA PHE A 704 -6.31 38.02 -11.54
C PHE A 704 -7.52 38.56 -12.29
N SER A 705 -7.95 39.76 -11.94
CA SER A 705 -9.01 40.49 -12.66
C SER A 705 -8.80 42.00 -12.56
N ASN A 706 -7.55 42.45 -12.58
CA ASN A 706 -7.21 43.85 -12.37
C ASN A 706 -7.69 44.71 -13.54
N SER A 707 -8.74 45.49 -13.30
CA SER A 707 -9.29 46.38 -14.32
C SER A 707 -8.23 47.35 -14.82
N GLY A 708 -8.28 47.63 -16.11
CA GLY A 708 -7.46 48.65 -16.70
C GLY A 708 -6.08 48.19 -17.20
N VAL A 709 -5.89 46.89 -17.42
CA VAL A 709 -4.63 46.32 -17.94
C VAL A 709 -4.86 45.45 -19.17
N GLY A 710 -5.92 44.62 -19.18
CA GLY A 710 -6.20 43.70 -20.27
C GLY A 710 -6.70 44.38 -21.54
N LEU A 711 -6.24 43.91 -22.70
CA LEU A 711 -6.75 44.34 -24.01
C LEU A 711 -8.16 43.83 -24.30
N ASP A 712 -8.61 42.77 -23.62
CA ASP A 712 -9.95 42.21 -23.69
C ASP A 712 -11.03 43.15 -23.12
N GLU A 713 -10.65 44.14 -22.32
CA GLU A 713 -11.54 45.21 -21.83
C GLU A 713 -11.81 46.29 -22.88
N LEU A 714 -11.00 46.38 -23.94
CA LEU A 714 -11.12 47.41 -24.98
C LEU A 714 -12.02 46.93 -26.13
N PRO A 715 -12.88 47.80 -26.69
CA PRO A 715 -13.66 47.47 -27.87
C PRO A 715 -12.77 47.23 -29.09
N ALA A 716 -13.28 46.47 -30.06
CA ALA A 716 -12.62 46.30 -31.34
C ALA A 716 -12.47 47.66 -32.05
N GLY A 717 -11.25 48.05 -32.40
CA GLY A 717 -10.94 49.35 -33.01
C GLY A 717 -10.63 50.49 -32.03
N ALA A 718 -10.27 50.19 -30.78
CA ALA A 718 -9.75 51.19 -29.84
C ALA A 718 -8.53 51.95 -30.42
N ASP A 719 -8.44 53.25 -30.14
CA ASP A 719 -7.36 54.11 -30.62
C ASP A 719 -6.01 53.83 -29.93
N GLU A 720 -4.94 54.40 -30.49
CA GLU A 720 -3.57 54.20 -30.02
C GLU A 720 -3.37 54.71 -28.58
N ASP A 721 -4.06 55.78 -28.17
CA ASP A 721 -3.94 56.34 -26.81
C ASP A 721 -4.56 55.40 -25.75
N ALA A 722 -5.74 54.83 -26.05
CA ALA A 722 -6.38 53.85 -25.18
C ALA A 722 -5.56 52.56 -25.06
N VAL A 723 -4.88 52.15 -26.13
CA VAL A 723 -3.97 50.99 -26.12
C VAL A 723 -2.68 51.31 -25.37
N ALA A 724 -2.09 52.49 -25.57
CA ALA A 724 -0.87 52.94 -24.90
C ALA A 724 -1.02 52.95 -23.37
N ALA A 725 -2.21 53.31 -22.86
CA ALA A 725 -2.52 53.29 -21.43
C ALA A 725 -2.52 51.89 -20.79
N ARG A 726 -2.46 50.82 -21.60
CA ARG A 726 -2.45 49.41 -21.18
C ARG A 726 -1.08 48.74 -21.30
N GLU A 727 -0.02 49.47 -21.68
CA GLU A 727 1.31 48.89 -21.83
C GLU A 727 1.89 48.50 -20.47
N VAL A 728 2.28 47.22 -20.35
CA VAL A 728 2.61 46.58 -19.06
C VAL A 728 3.91 47.13 -18.48
N SER A 729 4.94 47.29 -19.32
CA SER A 729 6.27 47.75 -18.87
C SER A 729 6.22 49.20 -18.43
N GLY A 730 5.54 50.05 -19.21
CA GLY A 730 5.30 51.45 -18.94
C GLY A 730 4.47 51.66 -17.68
N SER A 731 3.51 50.78 -17.39
CA SER A 731 2.75 50.83 -16.14
C SER A 731 3.64 50.63 -14.91
N LEU A 732 4.58 49.67 -14.98
CA LEU A 732 5.59 49.46 -13.93
C LEU A 732 6.60 50.61 -13.85
N GLU A 733 7.13 51.07 -14.99
CA GLU A 733 8.04 52.22 -15.07
C GLU A 733 7.41 53.49 -14.47
N ASN A 734 6.14 53.76 -14.77
CA ASN A 734 5.37 54.87 -14.21
C ASN A 734 5.19 54.73 -12.69
N ALA A 735 4.92 53.52 -12.20
CA ALA A 735 4.80 53.26 -10.77
C ALA A 735 6.13 53.45 -10.02
N LEU A 736 7.25 52.96 -10.58
CA LEU A 736 8.60 53.16 -10.05
C LEU A 736 8.98 54.65 -10.03
N SER A 737 8.67 55.38 -11.10
CA SER A 737 8.94 56.82 -11.19
C SER A 737 8.21 57.62 -10.11
N LYS A 738 7.00 57.22 -9.71
CA LYS A 738 6.25 57.87 -8.61
C LYS A 738 6.95 57.67 -7.25
N LEU A 739 7.75 56.62 -7.09
CA LEU A 739 8.59 56.36 -5.92
C LEU A 739 10.00 56.96 -6.03
N GLY A 740 10.29 57.73 -7.10
CA GLY A 740 11.61 58.31 -7.35
C GLY A 740 12.65 57.33 -7.88
N ILE A 741 12.23 56.13 -8.33
CA ILE A 741 13.10 55.11 -8.92
C ILE A 741 13.00 55.19 -10.44
N GLY A 742 14.09 55.61 -11.11
CA GLY A 742 14.18 55.74 -12.56
C GLY A 742 14.60 54.47 -13.30
N ALA A 743 14.42 53.29 -12.69
CA ALA A 743 14.81 52.01 -13.29
C ALA A 743 13.97 51.73 -14.54
N SER A 744 14.57 51.10 -15.55
CA SER A 744 13.89 50.82 -16.82
C SER A 744 13.68 49.32 -17.05
N VAL A 745 12.51 48.96 -17.57
CA VAL A 745 12.25 47.59 -18.02
C VAL A 745 13.00 47.41 -19.34
N SER A 746 13.96 46.50 -19.34
CA SER A 746 14.83 46.23 -20.49
C SER A 746 14.37 45.01 -21.28
N ALA A 747 13.63 44.11 -20.63
CA ALA A 747 12.92 43.03 -21.29
C ALA A 747 11.65 42.67 -20.52
N ILE A 748 10.60 42.27 -21.22
CA ILE A 748 9.42 41.59 -20.66
C ILE A 748 9.31 40.20 -21.30
N ILE A 749 9.28 39.15 -20.49
CA ILE A 749 9.25 37.75 -20.96
C ILE A 749 8.18 36.94 -20.23
N ASN A 750 7.69 35.86 -20.82
CA ASN A 750 6.86 34.87 -20.13
C ASN A 750 7.72 33.94 -19.24
N ASP A 751 7.12 33.33 -18.21
CA ASP A 751 7.78 32.39 -17.29
C ASP A 751 8.40 31.17 -17.99
N THR A 752 7.74 30.66 -19.03
CA THR A 752 8.30 29.59 -19.86
C THR A 752 9.57 30.02 -20.59
N VAL A 753 9.62 31.26 -21.08
CA VAL A 753 10.77 31.85 -21.78
C VAL A 753 11.91 32.06 -20.79
N GLY A 754 11.61 32.58 -19.59
CA GLY A 754 12.59 32.66 -18.51
C GLY A 754 13.20 31.29 -18.19
N THR A 755 12.35 30.27 -18.07
CA THR A 755 12.78 28.89 -17.83
C THR A 755 13.68 28.35 -18.94
N LEU A 756 13.32 28.57 -20.21
CA LEU A 756 14.16 28.18 -21.35
C LEU A 756 15.52 28.89 -21.30
N MET A 757 15.55 30.18 -21.01
CA MET A 757 16.79 30.98 -20.99
C MET A 757 17.71 30.62 -19.83
N SER A 758 17.15 30.31 -18.65
CA SER A 758 17.95 29.77 -17.54
C SER A 758 18.52 28.39 -17.92
N GLY A 759 17.71 27.53 -18.56
CA GLY A 759 18.18 26.25 -19.13
C GLY A 759 19.32 26.41 -20.12
N LEU A 760 19.19 27.30 -21.11
CA LEU A 760 20.23 27.58 -22.10
C LEU A 760 21.52 28.16 -21.51
N SER A 761 21.44 28.82 -20.35
CA SER A 761 22.63 29.30 -19.63
C SER A 761 23.42 28.18 -18.96
N THR A 762 22.77 27.04 -18.68
CA THR A 762 23.36 25.86 -18.04
C THR A 762 23.72 24.78 -19.07
N ASP A 763 22.80 24.50 -20.00
CA ASP A 763 22.95 23.50 -21.05
C ASP A 763 22.47 24.05 -22.40
N ARG A 764 23.40 24.13 -23.36
CA ARG A 764 23.15 24.62 -24.73
C ARG A 764 22.24 23.68 -25.56
N ASP A 765 22.07 22.44 -25.12
CA ASP A 765 21.19 21.46 -25.75
C ASP A 765 19.73 21.59 -25.24
N THR A 766 19.42 22.57 -24.38
CA THR A 766 18.04 22.94 -23.98
C THR A 766 17.22 23.40 -25.19
N LYS A 767 16.05 22.79 -25.41
CA LYS A 767 15.15 23.08 -26.55
C LYS A 767 13.76 23.57 -26.14
N VAL A 768 13.33 23.25 -24.91
CA VAL A 768 11.99 23.55 -24.41
C VAL A 768 12.09 24.12 -23.01
N GLY A 769 11.40 25.22 -22.75
CA GLY A 769 11.14 25.71 -21.39
C GLY A 769 9.71 25.35 -20.97
N LEU A 770 9.56 24.62 -19.88
CA LEU A 770 8.30 24.07 -19.40
C LEU A 770 7.98 24.60 -18.00
N ILE A 771 6.77 25.13 -17.83
CA ILE A 771 6.17 25.39 -16.53
C ILE A 771 5.20 24.26 -16.20
N LEU A 772 5.45 23.58 -15.08
CA LEU A 772 4.57 22.56 -14.51
C LEU A 772 4.39 22.83 -13.00
N GLY A 773 3.38 23.63 -12.66
CA GLY A 773 3.08 24.07 -11.30
C GLY A 773 1.58 24.11 -11.03
N THR A 774 1.10 25.16 -10.37
CA THR A 774 -0.34 25.43 -10.20
C THR A 774 -1.05 25.52 -11.56
N GLY A 775 -0.37 26.07 -12.58
CA GLY A 775 -0.77 26.01 -14.00
C GLY A 775 0.30 25.32 -14.85
N THR A 776 0.13 25.33 -16.17
CA THR A 776 1.14 24.80 -17.09
C THR A 776 1.23 25.59 -18.38
N ASN A 777 2.46 25.83 -18.82
CA ASN A 777 2.74 26.38 -20.14
C ASN A 777 4.09 25.89 -20.69
N ALA A 778 4.36 26.08 -21.98
CA ALA A 778 5.65 25.77 -22.57
C ALA A 778 6.09 26.80 -23.62
N CYS A 779 7.39 26.88 -23.88
CA CYS A 779 7.96 27.57 -25.03
C CYS A 779 9.05 26.73 -25.68
N TYR A 780 9.36 27.04 -26.93
CA TYR A 780 10.42 26.38 -27.70
C TYR A 780 11.05 27.35 -28.70
N VAL A 781 12.15 26.95 -29.30
CA VAL A 781 12.84 27.71 -30.36
C VAL A 781 12.32 27.26 -31.72
N GLU A 782 11.86 28.21 -32.54
CA GLU A 782 11.37 27.99 -33.91
C GLU A 782 12.16 28.84 -34.91
N ARG A 783 12.29 28.35 -36.15
CA ARG A 783 12.86 29.13 -37.24
C ARG A 783 11.89 30.22 -37.64
N LYS A 784 12.35 31.47 -37.75
CA LYS A 784 11.49 32.60 -38.16
C LYS A 784 10.77 32.35 -39.49
N ALA A 785 11.44 31.71 -40.45
CA ALA A 785 10.84 31.31 -41.73
C ALA A 785 9.64 30.34 -41.60
N ALA A 786 9.49 29.63 -40.47
CA ALA A 786 8.37 28.74 -40.19
C ALA A 786 7.21 29.45 -39.45
N ILE A 787 7.28 30.77 -39.26
CA ILE A 787 6.26 31.58 -38.58
C ILE A 787 5.62 32.54 -39.62
N PRO A 788 4.54 32.15 -40.31
CA PRO A 788 3.92 32.98 -41.35
C PRO A 788 3.41 34.33 -40.84
N LYS A 789 3.05 34.42 -39.55
CA LYS A 789 2.45 35.60 -38.92
C LYS A 789 3.45 36.58 -38.30
N LEU A 790 4.72 36.53 -38.69
CA LEU A 790 5.73 37.46 -38.16
C LEU A 790 5.33 38.93 -38.38
N PRO A 791 5.58 39.81 -37.39
CA PRO A 791 5.35 41.24 -37.56
C PRO A 791 6.13 41.83 -38.74
N ALA A 792 5.56 42.85 -39.38
CA ALA A 792 6.20 43.51 -40.51
C ALA A 792 7.52 44.18 -40.08
N GLY A 793 8.62 43.88 -40.78
CA GLY A 793 9.96 44.41 -40.47
C GLY A 793 10.86 43.46 -39.67
N VAL A 794 10.36 42.30 -39.23
CA VAL A 794 11.20 41.24 -38.65
C VAL A 794 11.82 40.39 -39.78
N PRO A 795 13.16 40.21 -39.84
CA PRO A 795 13.79 39.36 -40.83
C PRO A 795 13.33 37.89 -40.72
N ALA A 796 13.12 37.24 -41.87
CA ALA A 796 12.75 35.82 -41.91
C ALA A 796 13.92 34.87 -41.58
N GLU A 797 15.15 35.38 -41.50
CA GLU A 797 16.35 34.62 -41.15
C GLU A 797 16.56 34.56 -39.63
N GLY A 798 17.07 33.41 -39.17
CA GLY A 798 17.38 33.14 -37.76
C GLY A 798 16.24 32.45 -37.02
N ASP A 799 16.42 32.33 -35.71
CA ASP A 799 15.53 31.63 -34.80
C ASP A 799 14.82 32.61 -33.87
N ALA A 800 13.69 32.20 -33.31
CA ALA A 800 12.95 32.97 -32.33
C ALA A 800 12.33 32.04 -31.28
N VAL A 801 12.23 32.52 -30.05
CA VAL A 801 11.49 31.80 -29.01
C VAL A 801 9.99 32.03 -29.24
N VAL A 802 9.22 30.94 -29.25
CA VAL A 802 7.77 30.96 -29.35
C VAL A 802 7.18 30.47 -28.03
N CYS A 803 6.48 31.37 -27.34
CA CYS A 803 5.71 31.03 -26.16
C CYS A 803 4.40 30.39 -26.60
N MET A 804 4.10 29.20 -26.11
CA MET A 804 2.83 28.54 -26.38
C MET A 804 1.78 29.05 -25.40
N GLU A 805 0.52 28.77 -25.68
CA GLU A 805 -0.58 28.81 -24.71
C GLU A 805 -1.19 27.41 -24.65
N TRP A 806 -0.33 26.41 -24.43
CA TRP A 806 -0.70 25.01 -24.67
C TRP A 806 -1.72 24.46 -23.67
N GLY A 807 -1.87 25.13 -22.52
CA GLY A 807 -2.86 24.79 -21.50
C GLY A 807 -4.28 24.96 -22.04
N ALA A 808 -4.45 25.78 -23.08
CA ALA A 808 -5.71 25.97 -23.80
C ALA A 808 -6.03 24.87 -24.82
N PHE A 809 -5.14 23.90 -25.06
CA PHE A 809 -5.43 22.78 -25.96
C PHE A 809 -6.75 22.08 -25.57
N GLY A 810 -7.62 21.90 -26.56
CA GLY A 810 -8.97 21.33 -26.34
C GLY A 810 -9.98 22.26 -25.65
N SER A 811 -9.69 23.56 -25.52
CA SER A 811 -10.67 24.52 -25.03
C SER A 811 -11.88 24.65 -25.96
N SER A 812 -13.05 24.83 -25.37
CA SER A 812 -14.33 25.00 -26.06
C SER A 812 -14.52 26.42 -26.57
N SER A 813 -15.28 26.57 -27.65
CA SER A 813 -15.78 27.87 -28.14
C SER A 813 -16.73 28.52 -27.11
N ASP A 814 -17.57 27.70 -26.46
CA ASP A 814 -18.38 28.05 -25.30
C ASP A 814 -17.64 27.68 -24.01
N VAL A 815 -16.88 28.64 -23.47
CA VAL A 815 -16.06 28.47 -22.27
C VAL A 815 -16.84 28.10 -21.00
N SER A 816 -18.17 28.20 -21.02
CA SER A 816 -19.04 27.82 -19.91
C SER A 816 -19.34 26.31 -19.86
N LYS A 817 -19.04 25.56 -20.93
CA LYS A 817 -19.39 24.14 -21.08
C LYS A 817 -18.17 23.24 -21.28
N VAL A 818 -18.31 21.99 -20.86
CA VAL A 818 -17.34 20.93 -21.16
C VAL A 818 -17.34 20.65 -22.67
N PRO A 819 -16.17 20.51 -23.34
CA PRO A 819 -16.09 20.17 -24.75
C PRO A 819 -16.76 18.82 -25.06
N THR A 820 -17.60 18.78 -26.11
CA THR A 820 -18.31 17.56 -26.55
C THR A 820 -18.27 17.40 -28.06
N GLY A 821 -18.58 16.19 -28.55
CA GLY A 821 -18.66 15.90 -29.99
C GLY A 821 -17.37 16.25 -30.73
N ALA A 822 -17.49 17.01 -31.83
CA ALA A 822 -16.37 17.38 -32.69
C ALA A 822 -15.38 18.38 -32.05
N GLU A 823 -15.77 19.10 -30.99
CA GLU A 823 -14.88 20.02 -30.27
C GLU A 823 -14.02 19.31 -29.21
N ARG A 824 -14.32 18.04 -28.89
CA ARG A 824 -13.59 17.26 -27.90
C ARG A 824 -12.27 16.72 -28.48
N LEU A 825 -11.20 17.50 -28.34
CA LEU A 825 -9.85 17.11 -28.77
C LEU A 825 -9.13 16.20 -27.77
N LEU A 826 -9.56 16.18 -26.51
CA LEU A 826 -8.96 15.41 -25.41
C LEU A 826 -9.85 14.25 -24.96
N PRO A 827 -9.28 13.12 -24.52
CA PRO A 827 -10.04 11.98 -24.04
C PRO A 827 -10.54 12.20 -22.61
N LEU A 828 -11.53 13.08 -22.46
CA LEU A 828 -12.14 13.43 -21.17
C LEU A 828 -12.91 12.25 -20.53
N THR A 829 -12.56 11.88 -19.31
CA THR A 829 -13.30 10.90 -18.52
C THR A 829 -14.51 11.54 -17.85
N GLU A 830 -15.37 10.74 -17.22
CA GLU A 830 -16.49 11.29 -16.43
C GLU A 830 -15.98 12.10 -15.23
N SER A 831 -14.92 11.65 -14.58
CA SER A 831 -14.28 12.37 -13.47
C SER A 831 -13.70 13.71 -13.96
N ASP A 832 -13.09 13.75 -15.15
CA ASP A 832 -12.65 15.02 -15.75
C ASP A 832 -13.83 15.96 -15.98
N ALA A 833 -14.92 15.46 -16.57
CA ALA A 833 -16.09 16.28 -16.86
C ALA A 833 -16.73 16.85 -15.59
N ALA A 834 -16.81 16.04 -14.52
CA ALA A 834 -17.28 16.45 -13.21
C ALA A 834 -16.41 17.56 -12.62
N MET A 835 -15.08 17.38 -12.61
CA MET A 835 -14.13 18.39 -12.14
C MET A 835 -14.24 19.69 -12.97
N LEU A 836 -14.33 19.59 -14.30
CA LEU A 836 -14.46 20.78 -15.16
C LEU A 836 -15.72 21.59 -14.85
N LEU A 837 -16.85 20.93 -14.55
CA LEU A 837 -18.11 21.58 -14.18
C LEU A 837 -18.05 22.27 -12.81
N GLU A 838 -17.17 21.82 -11.90
CA GLU A 838 -16.91 22.48 -10.62
C GLU A 838 -16.10 23.79 -10.79
N THR A 839 -15.45 24.00 -11.94
CA THR A 839 -14.70 25.24 -12.25
C THR A 839 -15.59 26.35 -12.83
N ASP A 840 -15.21 27.62 -12.62
CA ASP A 840 -15.98 28.78 -13.11
C ASP A 840 -16.13 28.86 -14.64
N LYS A 841 -15.13 28.36 -15.38
CA LYS A 841 -15.11 28.33 -16.85
C LYS A 841 -14.75 26.92 -17.33
N ALA A 842 -15.73 26.01 -17.34
CA ALA A 842 -15.54 24.58 -17.62
C ALA A 842 -14.76 24.31 -18.92
N GLY A 843 -15.05 25.06 -19.99
CA GLY A 843 -14.44 24.87 -21.30
C GLY A 843 -13.11 25.60 -21.54
N ARG A 844 -12.60 26.36 -20.56
CA ARG A 844 -11.35 27.12 -20.71
C ARG A 844 -10.17 26.34 -20.12
N GLN A 845 -9.02 26.37 -20.82
CA GLN A 845 -7.75 25.78 -20.34
C GLN A 845 -7.89 24.30 -19.98
N VAL A 846 -8.58 23.54 -20.84
CA VAL A 846 -8.93 22.14 -20.56
C VAL A 846 -7.69 21.29 -20.35
N PHE A 847 -6.66 21.42 -21.20
CA PHE A 847 -5.42 20.67 -21.05
C PHE A 847 -4.69 20.98 -19.73
N GLU A 848 -4.58 22.25 -19.35
CA GLU A 848 -3.98 22.64 -18.05
C GLU A 848 -4.67 21.94 -16.88
N LYS A 849 -6.01 21.93 -16.89
CA LYS A 849 -6.79 21.31 -15.81
C LYS A 849 -6.63 19.80 -15.71
N LEU A 850 -6.12 19.13 -16.73
CA LEU A 850 -5.86 17.69 -16.70
C LEU A 850 -4.48 17.32 -16.14
N ILE A 851 -3.53 18.27 -16.12
CA ILE A 851 -2.13 17.96 -15.81
C ILE A 851 -1.49 18.84 -14.73
N SER A 852 -2.08 19.98 -14.38
CA SER A 852 -1.48 20.92 -13.45
C SER A 852 -1.79 20.62 -11.98
N GLY A 853 -0.90 21.08 -11.10
CA GLY A 853 -0.98 20.86 -9.66
C GLY A 853 -2.22 21.41 -8.98
N LYS A 854 -2.94 22.37 -9.60
CA LYS A 854 -4.20 22.87 -9.05
C LYS A 854 -5.33 21.84 -9.11
N TYR A 855 -5.32 20.95 -10.11
CA TYR A 855 -6.52 20.18 -10.47
C TYR A 855 -6.38 18.65 -10.32
N LEU A 856 -5.16 18.09 -10.25
CA LEU A 856 -4.99 16.63 -10.13
C LEU A 856 -5.70 16.04 -8.90
N GLY A 857 -5.56 16.69 -7.74
CA GLY A 857 -6.29 16.30 -6.54
C GLY A 857 -7.82 16.36 -6.70
N ALA A 858 -8.34 17.34 -7.43
CA ALA A 858 -9.77 17.46 -7.75
C ALA A 858 -10.28 16.31 -8.61
N ILE A 859 -9.52 15.92 -9.64
CA ILE A 859 -9.85 14.77 -10.50
C ILE A 859 -9.90 13.50 -9.66
N ALA A 860 -8.88 13.24 -8.83
CA ALA A 860 -8.87 12.07 -7.94
C ALA A 860 -10.06 12.08 -6.97
N ARG A 861 -10.41 13.24 -6.40
CA ARG A 861 -11.62 13.37 -5.57
C ARG A 861 -12.87 12.98 -6.33
N THR A 862 -13.09 13.51 -7.53
CA THR A 862 -14.32 13.20 -8.30
C THR A 862 -14.45 11.71 -8.62
N ALA A 863 -13.33 11.02 -8.86
CA ALA A 863 -13.31 9.56 -8.99
C ALA A 863 -13.66 8.83 -7.68
N LEU A 864 -13.10 9.27 -6.55
CA LEU A 864 -13.45 8.72 -5.24
C LEU A 864 -14.93 8.93 -4.89
N VAL A 865 -15.51 10.08 -5.25
CA VAL A 865 -16.94 10.35 -5.10
C VAL A 865 -17.79 9.41 -5.96
N GLN A 866 -17.36 9.09 -7.18
CA GLN A 866 -18.05 8.12 -8.04
C GLN A 866 -18.02 6.71 -7.44
N LEU A 867 -16.85 6.25 -6.96
CA LEU A 867 -16.71 4.96 -6.26
C LEU A 867 -17.57 4.92 -4.99
N PHE A 868 -17.62 6.01 -4.24
CA PHE A 868 -18.42 6.13 -3.03
C PHE A 868 -19.91 6.02 -3.33
N ASN A 869 -20.38 6.74 -4.36
CA ASN A 869 -21.78 6.68 -4.81
C ASN A 869 -22.17 5.29 -5.34
N ALA A 870 -21.23 4.57 -5.94
CA ALA A 870 -21.40 3.18 -6.36
C ALA A 870 -21.39 2.18 -5.18
N GLY A 871 -21.01 2.61 -3.98
CA GLY A 871 -20.89 1.76 -2.80
C GLY A 871 -19.66 0.85 -2.81
N GLU A 872 -18.65 1.16 -3.63
CA GLU A 872 -17.41 0.38 -3.78
C GLU A 872 -16.28 0.82 -2.85
N ILE A 873 -16.44 1.95 -2.15
CA ILE A 873 -15.46 2.48 -1.20
C ILE A 873 -16.15 3.13 0.01
N PHE A 874 -15.48 3.07 1.16
CA PHE A 874 -15.90 3.58 2.47
C PHE A 874 -17.20 2.97 2.99
N SER A 875 -17.48 1.70 2.67
CA SER A 875 -18.70 1.01 3.10
C SER A 875 -18.79 0.89 4.62
N GLU A 876 -17.68 0.62 5.30
CA GLU A 876 -17.61 0.43 6.76
C GLU A 876 -17.67 1.76 7.53
N CYS A 877 -17.24 2.86 6.92
CA CYS A 877 -17.22 4.19 7.52
C CYS A 877 -18.12 5.19 6.77
N ARG A 878 -19.22 4.70 6.18
CA ARG A 878 -20.06 5.48 5.25
C ARG A 878 -20.58 6.79 5.86
N GLU A 879 -21.03 6.76 7.12
CA GLU A 879 -21.55 7.96 7.79
C GLU A 879 -20.47 9.05 7.98
N ALA A 880 -19.23 8.65 8.30
CA ALA A 880 -18.11 9.57 8.40
C ALA A 880 -17.73 10.11 7.02
N ALA A 881 -17.71 9.24 6.00
CA ALA A 881 -17.43 9.63 4.62
C ALA A 881 -18.47 10.63 4.06
N GLU A 882 -19.76 10.46 4.33
CA GLU A 882 -20.81 11.41 3.90
C GLU A 882 -20.64 12.82 4.49
N LYS A 883 -20.10 12.91 5.70
CA LYS A 883 -19.82 14.17 6.41
C LYS A 883 -18.42 14.72 6.12
N SER A 884 -17.58 13.94 5.43
CA SER A 884 -16.18 14.27 5.16
C SER A 884 -16.04 15.41 4.15
N ALA A 885 -14.93 16.13 4.22
CA ALA A 885 -14.58 17.13 3.22
C ALA A 885 -14.38 16.47 1.84
N LEU A 886 -13.93 15.21 1.79
CA LEU A 886 -13.70 14.47 0.54
C LEU A 886 -14.98 14.32 -0.29
N ILE A 887 -16.11 13.96 0.32
CA ILE A 887 -17.36 13.66 -0.36
C ILE A 887 -18.29 14.88 -0.48
N ALA A 888 -18.19 15.84 0.44
CA ALA A 888 -19.04 17.02 0.44
C ALA A 888 -19.02 17.77 -0.92
N PRO A 889 -20.17 18.30 -1.41
CA PRO A 889 -20.22 19.06 -2.67
C PRO A 889 -19.36 20.33 -2.61
N VAL A 890 -18.56 20.58 -3.65
CA VAL A 890 -17.80 21.82 -3.80
C VAL A 890 -18.69 22.86 -4.46
N GLY A 891 -19.14 23.88 -3.72
CA GLY A 891 -19.98 24.96 -4.25
C GLY A 891 -19.19 26.17 -4.76
N LYS A 892 -19.73 26.89 -5.76
CA LYS A 892 -19.25 28.21 -6.25
C LYS A 892 -19.20 29.34 -5.21
N ALA A 893 -19.63 29.07 -3.97
CA ALA A 893 -19.64 30.02 -2.85
C ALA A 893 -19.24 29.38 -1.49
N ALA A 894 -18.61 28.20 -1.49
CA ALA A 894 -18.32 27.44 -0.27
C ALA A 894 -16.94 27.72 0.36
N THR A 895 -16.10 28.54 -0.27
CA THR A 895 -14.74 28.87 0.22
C THR A 895 -14.72 29.69 1.52
N ALA A 896 -15.85 30.24 1.96
CA ALA A 896 -15.95 30.98 3.23
C ALA A 896 -16.25 30.09 4.45
N SER A 897 -16.76 28.87 4.26
CA SER A 897 -17.24 28.02 5.37
C SER A 897 -16.18 27.04 5.91
N ALA A 898 -15.14 26.71 5.14
CA ALA A 898 -14.09 25.78 5.57
C ALA A 898 -13.19 26.37 6.67
N ALA A 899 -12.99 27.69 6.68
CA ALA A 899 -12.20 28.39 7.69
C ALA A 899 -12.81 28.35 9.11
N ALA A 900 -14.10 28.05 9.25
CA ALA A 900 -14.78 28.04 10.54
C ALA A 900 -14.72 26.69 11.28
N ALA A 901 -14.45 25.59 10.58
CA ALA A 901 -14.46 24.24 11.18
C ALA A 901 -13.09 23.79 11.73
N ALA A 902 -12.01 24.52 11.44
CA ALA A 902 -10.64 24.19 11.87
C ALA A 902 -10.26 24.71 13.27
N SER A 903 -11.22 25.20 14.08
CA SER A 903 -10.94 25.86 15.36
C SER A 903 -11.44 25.14 16.61
N ALA A 904 -11.90 23.90 16.52
CA ALA A 904 -12.32 23.13 17.70
C ALA A 904 -11.42 21.90 17.93
N ASP A 905 -10.57 22.01 18.98
CA ASP A 905 -9.88 20.96 19.74
C ASP A 905 -8.94 19.98 19.00
N CYS A 906 -7.67 20.39 18.83
CA CYS A 906 -6.52 19.47 18.81
C CYS A 906 -5.21 20.18 19.23
N PRO A 907 -4.41 19.65 20.19
CA PRO A 907 -3.19 20.31 20.64
C PRO A 907 -1.95 19.90 19.81
N ALA A 908 -1.60 20.74 18.82
CA ALA A 908 -0.25 20.98 18.22
C ALA A 908 0.55 19.83 17.53
N PRO A 909 1.46 20.12 16.56
CA PRO A 909 1.91 21.45 16.13
C PRO A 909 1.39 21.88 14.75
N ALA A 910 0.89 23.11 14.74
CA ALA A 910 0.35 23.85 13.60
C ALA A 910 1.45 24.46 12.70
N GLU A 911 2.38 23.65 12.19
CA GLU A 911 3.38 24.10 11.21
C GLU A 911 3.14 23.60 9.78
N CYS A 912 2.33 22.54 9.56
CA CYS A 912 2.08 22.03 8.20
C CYS A 912 0.91 22.69 7.45
N ALA A 913 -0.02 23.38 8.11
CA ALA A 913 -1.31 23.75 7.50
C ALA A 913 -1.43 25.21 7.02
N LYS A 914 -0.54 26.12 7.42
CA LYS A 914 -0.76 27.57 7.19
C LYS A 914 -0.29 28.10 5.83
N GLY A 915 0.27 27.27 4.95
CA GLY A 915 0.78 27.68 3.62
C GLY A 915 0.16 26.98 2.41
N ASP A 916 -0.78 26.05 2.62
CA ASP A 916 -1.16 25.04 1.62
C ASP A 916 -2.54 25.26 0.95
N GLU A 917 -3.40 26.15 1.47
CA GLU A 917 -4.77 26.36 0.93
C GLU A 917 -4.81 27.03 -0.46
N GLU A 918 -3.78 27.79 -0.87
CA GLU A 918 -3.82 28.60 -2.10
C GLU A 918 -3.54 27.83 -3.40
N ASP A 919 -3.08 26.57 -3.36
CA ASP A 919 -2.55 25.84 -4.53
C ASP A 919 -3.43 24.68 -5.05
N SER A 920 -4.63 24.46 -4.52
CA SER A 920 -5.50 23.33 -4.93
C SER A 920 -6.96 23.70 -5.17
N HIS A 921 -7.60 23.01 -6.13
CA HIS A 921 -9.04 23.10 -6.37
C HIS A 921 -9.77 21.98 -5.60
N GLY A 922 -10.41 22.35 -4.50
CA GLY A 922 -11.11 21.39 -3.65
C GLY A 922 -10.25 20.80 -2.52
N PRO A 923 -10.81 19.89 -1.72
CA PRO A 923 -10.25 19.50 -0.42
C PRO A 923 -9.11 18.48 -0.51
N LEU A 924 -9.09 17.63 -1.54
CA LEU A 924 -7.95 16.74 -1.79
C LEU A 924 -6.91 17.49 -2.63
N SER A 925 -5.81 17.92 -2.01
CA SER A 925 -4.75 18.64 -2.73
C SER A 925 -3.86 17.68 -3.54
N THR A 926 -3.14 18.21 -4.53
CA THR A 926 -2.18 17.41 -5.29
C THR A 926 -1.01 16.92 -4.44
N ARG A 927 -0.64 17.66 -3.39
CA ARG A 927 0.35 17.19 -2.39
C ARG A 927 -0.16 15.98 -1.64
N MET A 928 -1.43 15.99 -1.20
CA MET A 928 -2.08 14.84 -0.57
C MET A 928 -2.17 13.65 -1.54
N LEU A 929 -2.53 13.90 -2.80
CA LEU A 929 -2.54 12.87 -3.84
C LEU A 929 -1.16 12.18 -3.95
N PHE A 930 -0.07 12.95 -4.07
CA PHE A 930 1.26 12.35 -4.13
C PHE A 930 1.72 11.73 -2.82
N ALA A 931 1.23 12.19 -1.67
CA ALA A 931 1.44 11.51 -0.39
C ALA A 931 0.82 10.11 -0.39
N CYS A 932 -0.39 9.95 -0.95
CA CYS A 932 -1.02 8.63 -1.14
C CYS A 932 -0.24 7.76 -2.13
N VAL A 933 0.26 8.33 -3.23
CA VAL A 933 1.07 7.58 -4.22
C VAL A 933 2.39 7.09 -3.62
N LYS A 934 3.07 7.90 -2.80
CA LYS A 934 4.37 7.58 -2.16
C LYS A 934 4.23 6.59 -1.00
N ASP A 935 3.03 6.28 -0.55
CA ASP A 935 2.84 5.59 0.71
C ASP A 935 3.21 4.11 0.66
N GLU A 936 4.50 3.86 0.73
CA GLU A 936 5.15 2.54 0.76
C GLU A 936 5.28 2.00 2.18
N SER A 937 4.81 2.74 3.19
CA SER A 937 4.85 2.28 4.57
C SER A 937 4.01 1.00 4.70
N SER A 938 4.47 0.04 5.51
CA SER A 938 3.75 -1.25 5.70
C SER A 938 2.34 -1.10 6.28
N ALA A 939 2.00 0.11 6.74
CA ALA A 939 0.73 0.49 7.34
C ALA A 939 0.09 1.68 6.63
N SER A 940 0.48 2.01 5.39
CA SER A 940 -0.10 3.10 4.59
C SER A 940 -0.43 4.38 5.39
N MET A 941 0.53 4.86 6.18
CA MET A 941 0.30 5.93 7.15
C MET A 941 0.00 7.27 6.49
N ALA A 942 0.65 7.60 5.37
CA ALA A 942 0.43 8.88 4.71
C ALA A 942 -0.98 8.96 4.13
N THR A 943 -1.48 7.88 3.54
CA THR A 943 -2.84 7.75 3.01
C THR A 943 -3.86 7.84 4.14
N ARG A 944 -3.60 7.18 5.27
CA ARG A 944 -4.43 7.27 6.47
C ARG A 944 -4.48 8.68 7.04
N ASP A 945 -3.35 9.37 7.09
CA ASP A 945 -3.29 10.74 7.60
C ASP A 945 -4.01 11.71 6.67
N VAL A 946 -3.91 11.52 5.34
CA VAL A 946 -4.73 12.23 4.35
C VAL A 946 -6.22 11.99 4.61
N LEU A 947 -6.65 10.73 4.72
CA LEU A 947 -8.07 10.40 4.95
C LEU A 947 -8.57 10.95 6.29
N ARG A 948 -7.77 10.87 7.36
CA ARG A 948 -8.09 11.47 8.67
C ARG A 948 -8.25 12.98 8.54
N SER A 949 -7.33 13.67 7.87
CA SER A 949 -7.40 15.13 7.67
C SER A 949 -8.65 15.56 6.88
N LEU A 950 -9.19 14.67 6.05
CA LEU A 950 -10.41 14.89 5.28
C LEU A 950 -11.69 14.47 6.02
N GLY A 951 -11.59 13.94 7.24
CA GLY A 951 -12.74 13.52 8.06
C GLY A 951 -13.11 12.04 7.96
N ILE A 952 -12.20 11.17 7.48
CA ILE A 952 -12.40 9.72 7.35
C ILE A 952 -11.33 8.97 8.17
N PRO A 953 -11.41 8.95 9.52
CA PRO A 953 -10.37 8.38 10.37
C PRO A 953 -10.31 6.84 10.37
N SER A 954 -11.41 6.17 9.98
CA SER A 954 -11.62 4.74 10.16
C SER A 954 -11.74 3.97 8.84
N ALA A 955 -11.05 4.43 7.79
CA ALA A 955 -11.03 3.75 6.50
C ALA A 955 -10.37 2.34 6.61
N SER A 956 -10.95 1.36 5.94
CA SER A 956 -10.45 -0.02 5.90
C SER A 956 -9.15 -0.14 5.08
N GLU A 957 -8.47 -1.28 5.17
CA GLU A 957 -7.28 -1.57 4.35
C GLU A 957 -7.59 -1.62 2.85
N ASP A 958 -8.82 -1.99 2.48
CA ASP A 958 -9.28 -2.00 1.09
C ASP A 958 -9.59 -0.58 0.61
N ASP A 959 -10.22 0.26 1.45
CA ASP A 959 -10.46 1.67 1.15
C ASP A 959 -9.14 2.41 0.89
N ILE A 960 -8.15 2.18 1.75
CA ILE A 960 -6.81 2.76 1.63
C ILE A 960 -6.17 2.37 0.30
N TYR A 961 -6.24 1.09 -0.07
CA TYR A 961 -5.70 0.60 -1.34
C TYR A 961 -6.42 1.23 -2.54
N LEU A 962 -7.75 1.33 -2.51
CA LEU A 962 -8.53 1.96 -3.58
C LEU A 962 -8.16 3.44 -3.73
N VAL A 963 -7.98 4.18 -2.63
CA VAL A 963 -7.50 5.57 -2.65
C VAL A 963 -6.12 5.66 -3.31
N GLN A 964 -5.19 4.80 -2.92
CA GLN A 964 -3.85 4.76 -3.51
C GLN A 964 -3.89 4.47 -5.02
N GLU A 965 -4.70 3.51 -5.46
CA GLU A 965 -4.81 3.18 -6.88
C GLU A 965 -5.49 4.31 -7.69
N VAL A 966 -6.50 4.99 -7.14
CA VAL A 966 -7.11 6.17 -7.80
C VAL A 966 -6.08 7.28 -7.95
N CYS A 967 -5.39 7.65 -6.87
CA CYS A 967 -4.36 8.69 -6.89
C CYS A 967 -3.25 8.36 -7.89
N THR A 968 -2.78 7.10 -7.90
CA THR A 968 -1.74 6.62 -8.83
C THR A 968 -2.20 6.68 -10.28
N THR A 969 -3.43 6.24 -10.56
CA THR A 969 -4.01 6.23 -11.91
C THR A 969 -4.15 7.64 -12.49
N VAL A 970 -4.61 8.60 -11.67
CA VAL A 970 -4.71 10.02 -12.08
C VAL A 970 -3.32 10.59 -12.38
N ALA A 971 -2.34 10.35 -11.50
CA ALA A 971 -0.98 10.85 -11.69
C ALA A 971 -0.30 10.26 -12.94
N GLN A 972 -0.44 8.95 -13.17
CA GLN A 972 0.10 8.27 -14.36
C GLN A 972 -0.51 8.84 -15.65
N ARG A 973 -1.83 9.04 -15.69
CA ARG A 973 -2.49 9.63 -16.86
C ARG A 973 -1.97 11.04 -17.15
N ALA A 974 -1.82 11.87 -16.12
CA ALA A 974 -1.28 13.22 -16.26
C ALA A 974 0.15 13.22 -16.80
N ALA A 975 1.02 12.35 -16.28
CA ALA A 975 2.39 12.19 -16.77
C ALA A 975 2.42 11.78 -18.26
N ARG A 976 1.55 10.86 -18.68
CA ARG A 976 1.44 10.44 -20.09
C ARG A 976 0.98 11.60 -21.00
N LEU A 977 0.04 12.43 -20.56
CA LEU A 977 -0.38 13.63 -21.29
C LEU A 977 0.74 14.68 -21.42
N VAL A 978 1.55 14.88 -20.36
CA VAL A 978 2.75 15.73 -20.42
C VAL A 978 3.75 15.17 -21.43
N GLY A 979 4.03 13.86 -21.39
CA GLY A 979 4.90 13.19 -22.35
C GLY A 979 4.41 13.33 -23.80
N MET A 980 3.10 13.22 -24.02
CA MET A 980 2.47 13.45 -25.33
C MET A 980 2.69 14.87 -25.85
N ALA A 981 2.45 15.90 -25.02
CA ALA A 981 2.65 17.29 -25.45
C ALA A 981 4.12 17.61 -25.73
N LEU A 982 5.04 17.09 -24.90
CA LEU A 982 6.49 17.23 -25.13
C LEU A 982 6.93 16.50 -26.42
N ALA A 983 6.43 15.29 -26.67
CA ALA A 983 6.69 14.56 -27.92
C ALA A 983 6.23 15.36 -29.14
N ALA A 984 5.07 16.01 -29.06
CA ALA A 984 4.55 16.86 -30.13
C ALA A 984 5.48 18.04 -30.45
N VAL A 985 5.97 18.74 -29.43
CA VAL A 985 6.90 19.87 -29.57
C VAL A 985 8.26 19.42 -30.12
N LEU A 986 8.83 18.34 -29.57
CA LEU A 986 10.14 17.82 -29.99
C LEU A 986 10.12 17.25 -31.41
N ARG A 987 9.03 16.57 -31.80
CA ARG A 987 8.85 16.13 -33.19
C ARG A 987 8.67 17.31 -34.14
N HIS A 988 7.91 18.33 -33.73
CA HIS A 988 7.67 19.53 -34.55
C HIS A 988 8.97 20.26 -34.87
N THR A 989 9.84 20.38 -33.87
CA THR A 989 11.16 21.04 -33.98
C THR A 989 12.25 20.18 -34.60
N GLY A 990 11.94 18.92 -34.95
CA GLY A 990 12.91 18.00 -35.59
C GLY A 990 13.91 17.34 -34.63
N HIS A 991 13.63 17.34 -33.32
CA HIS A 991 14.43 16.72 -32.27
C HIS A 991 13.87 15.35 -31.86
N HIS A 992 13.82 14.40 -32.81
CA HIS A 992 13.35 13.02 -32.59
C HIS A 992 14.16 12.00 -33.41
N ASP A 993 14.11 10.73 -33.02
CA ASP A 993 14.82 9.65 -33.70
C ASP A 993 14.17 9.38 -35.07
N GLY A 994 14.89 9.64 -36.17
CA GLY A 994 14.38 9.38 -37.53
C GLY A 994 14.86 10.31 -38.65
N VAL A 995 15.56 11.40 -38.35
CA VAL A 995 16.18 12.25 -39.39
C VAL A 995 17.54 11.69 -39.78
N ALA A 996 17.67 11.28 -41.04
CA ALA A 996 18.84 10.61 -41.61
C ALA A 996 20.18 11.31 -41.27
N GLY A 997 21.04 10.62 -40.52
CA GLY A 997 22.50 10.78 -40.62
C GLY A 997 23.20 11.79 -39.70
N ARG A 998 22.58 12.29 -38.63
CA ARG A 998 23.31 13.03 -37.57
C ARG A 998 23.10 12.38 -36.20
N PRO A 999 24.17 12.16 -35.39
CA PRO A 999 24.00 11.88 -33.98
C PRO A 999 23.40 13.13 -33.33
N CYS A 1000 22.07 13.16 -33.15
CA CYS A 1000 21.44 14.23 -32.39
C CYS A 1000 21.70 13.95 -30.92
N LYS A 1001 22.38 14.87 -30.23
CA LYS A 1001 22.41 14.83 -28.76
C LYS A 1001 20.97 14.88 -28.23
N THR A 1002 20.73 14.19 -27.13
CA THR A 1002 19.43 14.18 -26.46
C THR A 1002 19.00 15.61 -26.12
N PRO A 1003 17.83 16.08 -26.58
CA PRO A 1003 17.35 17.43 -26.27
C PRO A 1003 17.03 17.56 -24.77
N VAL A 1004 17.36 18.70 -24.18
CA VAL A 1004 17.05 19.01 -22.79
C VAL A 1004 15.77 19.84 -22.70
N VAL A 1005 14.89 19.49 -21.78
CA VAL A 1005 13.69 20.24 -21.40
C VAL A 1005 13.97 20.86 -20.03
N ALA A 1006 14.06 22.18 -19.98
CA ALA A 1006 14.18 22.93 -18.73
C ALA A 1006 12.80 23.04 -18.08
N ILE A 1007 12.70 22.68 -16.79
CA ILE A 1007 11.42 22.60 -16.09
C ILE A 1007 11.45 23.44 -14.82
N ASP A 1008 10.44 24.29 -14.65
CA ASP A 1008 10.18 25.06 -13.43
C ASP A 1008 8.71 24.88 -13.01
N GLY A 1009 8.39 25.19 -11.75
CA GLY A 1009 7.04 25.15 -11.21
C GLY A 1009 6.90 24.34 -9.92
N SER A 1010 5.81 24.64 -9.19
CA SER A 1010 5.52 24.10 -7.86
C SER A 1010 5.25 22.60 -7.82
N LEU A 1011 4.81 21.99 -8.92
CA LEU A 1011 4.54 20.54 -8.97
C LEU A 1011 5.84 19.77 -8.76
N PHE A 1012 6.93 20.26 -9.36
CA PHE A 1012 8.29 19.78 -9.16
C PHE A 1012 8.90 20.30 -7.85
N SER A 1013 8.88 21.61 -7.61
CA SER A 1013 9.70 22.21 -6.53
C SER A 1013 9.20 21.90 -5.12
N LYS A 1014 7.87 21.71 -4.93
CA LYS A 1014 7.28 21.37 -3.62
C LYS A 1014 7.09 19.86 -3.41
N ASN A 1015 7.18 19.05 -4.46
CA ASN A 1015 7.06 17.58 -4.41
C ASN A 1015 8.31 16.88 -4.96
N HIS A 1016 9.48 17.48 -4.71
CA HIS A 1016 10.77 17.10 -5.32
C HIS A 1016 11.08 15.60 -5.21
N ASP A 1017 10.82 15.00 -4.04
CA ASP A 1017 11.02 13.57 -3.80
C ASP A 1017 10.32 12.66 -4.83
N PHE A 1018 9.11 13.02 -5.27
CA PHE A 1018 8.34 12.22 -6.23
C PHE A 1018 8.71 12.52 -7.69
N TRP A 1019 9.14 13.76 -7.95
CA TRP A 1019 9.66 14.13 -9.26
C TRP A 1019 11.02 13.48 -9.55
N VAL A 1020 11.87 13.32 -8.53
CA VAL A 1020 13.29 12.92 -8.70
C VAL A 1020 13.58 11.47 -8.29
N SER A 1021 12.66 10.76 -7.62
CA SER A 1021 12.93 9.37 -7.21
C SER A 1021 13.39 8.52 -8.39
N ALA A 1022 14.57 7.90 -8.25
CA ALA A 1022 15.27 7.17 -9.31
C ALA A 1022 14.64 5.79 -9.63
N GLY A 1023 13.36 5.59 -9.31
CA GLY A 1023 12.63 4.33 -9.47
C GLY A 1023 11.57 4.37 -10.59
N PRO A 1024 11.01 3.20 -10.97
CA PRO A 1024 9.96 3.10 -12.00
C PRO A 1024 8.60 3.71 -11.60
N GLU A 1025 8.45 4.19 -10.35
CA GLU A 1025 7.18 4.70 -9.80
C GLU A 1025 7.11 6.24 -9.63
N GLY A 1026 8.05 7.01 -10.20
CA GLY A 1026 8.06 8.49 -10.13
C GLY A 1026 7.39 9.18 -11.31
N PHE A 1027 6.84 10.41 -11.11
CA PHE A 1027 6.17 11.18 -12.18
C PHE A 1027 7.08 11.39 -13.39
N LYS A 1028 8.33 11.78 -13.16
CA LYS A 1028 9.35 11.98 -14.20
C LYS A 1028 9.58 10.71 -15.01
N SER A 1029 9.66 9.56 -14.35
CA SER A 1029 9.83 8.26 -14.99
C SER A 1029 8.68 7.95 -15.94
N TRP A 1030 7.42 8.21 -15.53
CA TRP A 1030 6.25 8.00 -16.40
C TRP A 1030 6.18 8.98 -17.57
N VAL A 1031 6.63 10.23 -17.40
CA VAL A 1031 6.75 11.19 -18.53
C VAL A 1031 7.79 10.68 -19.54
N LEU A 1032 8.95 10.24 -19.05
CA LEU A 1032 10.04 9.69 -19.88
C LEU A 1032 9.65 8.39 -20.57
N GLU A 1033 8.89 7.52 -19.90
CA GLU A 1033 8.33 6.29 -20.47
C GLU A 1033 7.36 6.61 -21.62
N ALA A 1034 6.44 7.56 -21.42
CA ALA A 1034 5.53 7.99 -22.48
C ALA A 1034 6.28 8.60 -23.68
N LEU A 1035 7.31 9.41 -23.46
CA LEU A 1035 8.18 9.91 -24.52
C LEU A 1035 8.87 8.78 -25.28
N TYR A 1036 9.39 7.78 -24.55
CA TYR A 1036 10.07 6.64 -25.13
C TYR A 1036 9.14 5.76 -25.97
N GLU A 1037 7.92 5.48 -25.49
CA GLU A 1037 6.87 4.79 -26.27
C GLU A 1037 6.54 5.52 -27.58
N LEU A 1038 6.59 6.85 -27.55
CA LEU A 1038 6.39 7.73 -28.71
C LEU A 1038 7.68 7.91 -29.54
N GLY A 1039 8.73 7.12 -29.32
CA GLY A 1039 9.96 7.20 -30.11
C GLY A 1039 10.71 8.55 -29.98
N VAL A 1040 10.56 9.23 -28.85
CA VAL A 1040 11.24 10.48 -28.54
C VAL A 1040 12.15 10.29 -27.33
N ARG A 1041 13.40 10.74 -27.44
CA ARG A 1041 14.35 10.82 -26.31
C ARG A 1041 14.44 12.26 -25.85
N ALA A 1042 14.38 12.50 -24.55
CA ALA A 1042 14.63 13.82 -23.96
C ALA A 1042 15.18 13.68 -22.54
N GLU A 1043 15.91 14.70 -22.09
CA GLU A 1043 16.30 14.86 -20.70
C GLU A 1043 15.40 15.91 -20.03
N LEU A 1044 14.83 15.56 -18.88
CA LEU A 1044 14.03 16.49 -18.09
C LEU A 1044 14.91 17.07 -16.99
N SER A 1045 15.33 18.33 -17.18
CA SER A 1045 16.22 19.07 -16.29
C SER A 1045 15.42 20.06 -15.44
N PRO A 1046 15.13 19.75 -14.18
CA PRO A 1046 14.52 20.70 -13.28
C PRO A 1046 15.49 21.84 -12.95
N ILE A 1047 15.01 23.08 -13.00
CA ILE A 1047 15.79 24.27 -12.68
C ILE A 1047 15.03 25.06 -11.62
N GLU A 1048 15.57 25.12 -10.42
CA GLU A 1048 14.97 25.93 -9.36
C GLU A 1048 15.04 27.40 -9.72
N ASN A 1049 13.93 28.12 -9.53
CA ASN A 1049 13.86 29.57 -9.73
C ASN A 1049 14.09 30.05 -11.17
N ALA A 1050 13.99 29.14 -12.16
CA ALA A 1050 14.39 29.38 -13.54
C ALA A 1050 13.73 30.61 -14.18
N SER A 1051 12.44 30.84 -13.91
CA SER A 1051 11.65 31.88 -14.56
C SER A 1051 12.23 33.29 -14.35
N PHE A 1052 12.56 33.67 -13.11
CA PHE A 1052 13.07 35.01 -12.80
C PHE A 1052 14.57 35.17 -13.03
N GLU A 1053 15.33 34.09 -12.99
CA GLU A 1053 16.74 34.11 -13.39
C GLU A 1053 16.89 34.32 -14.89
N GLY A 1054 16.07 33.62 -15.67
CA GLY A 1054 15.99 33.84 -17.11
C GLY A 1054 15.62 35.28 -17.45
N ALA A 1055 14.76 35.92 -16.66
CA ALA A 1055 14.43 37.33 -16.86
C ALA A 1055 15.66 38.25 -16.70
N ALA A 1056 16.49 38.01 -15.69
CA ALA A 1056 17.75 38.74 -15.51
C ALA A 1056 18.74 38.47 -16.67
N VAL A 1057 18.83 37.22 -17.14
CA VAL A 1057 19.63 36.84 -18.31
C VAL A 1057 19.18 37.60 -19.57
N VAL A 1058 17.87 37.68 -19.82
CA VAL A 1058 17.33 38.39 -20.98
C VAL A 1058 17.52 39.90 -20.85
N ALA A 1059 17.48 40.46 -19.65
CA ALA A 1059 17.84 41.86 -19.42
C ALA A 1059 19.30 42.15 -19.79
N ALA A 1060 20.23 41.23 -19.50
CA ALA A 1060 21.63 41.33 -19.91
C ALA A 1060 21.80 41.32 -21.43
N ILE A 1061 21.06 40.44 -22.12
CA ILE A 1061 21.02 40.39 -23.60
C ILE A 1061 20.48 41.71 -24.16
N ALA A 1062 19.39 42.23 -23.59
CA ALA A 1062 18.81 43.51 -24.01
C ALA A 1062 19.78 44.68 -23.85
N ALA A 1063 20.52 44.72 -22.74
CA ALA A 1063 21.53 45.75 -22.50
C ALA A 1063 22.69 45.68 -23.50
N ARG A 1064 23.16 44.47 -23.85
CA ARG A 1064 24.16 44.29 -24.92
C ARG A 1064 23.64 44.82 -26.26
N ARG A 1065 22.41 44.46 -26.65
CA ARG A 1065 21.82 44.92 -27.92
C ARG A 1065 21.78 46.44 -28.01
N ILE A 1066 21.42 47.11 -26.91
CA ILE A 1066 21.41 48.57 -26.83
C ILE A 1066 22.83 49.13 -26.99
N ALA A 1067 23.83 48.53 -26.35
CA ALA A 1067 25.23 48.91 -26.53
C ALA A 1067 25.75 48.68 -27.97
N GLU A 1068 25.20 47.68 -28.67
CA GLU A 1068 25.48 47.37 -30.08
C GLU A 1068 24.65 48.21 -31.08
N GLY A 1069 23.85 49.17 -30.60
CA GLY A 1069 23.14 50.16 -31.41
C GLY A 1069 21.64 49.93 -31.59
N ALA A 1070 21.04 48.97 -30.88
CA ALA A 1070 19.58 48.78 -30.89
C ALA A 1070 18.86 49.88 -30.08
N THR A 1071 17.76 50.40 -30.61
CA THR A 1071 16.93 51.41 -29.93
C THR A 1071 15.76 50.75 -29.18
N LYS A 1072 15.45 51.24 -27.97
CA LYS A 1072 14.23 50.83 -27.25
C LYS A 1072 13.00 51.40 -27.97
N GLN A 1073 11.96 50.58 -28.11
CA GLN A 1073 10.67 51.03 -28.63
C GLN A 1073 9.94 51.90 -27.59
N SER A 1074 9.42 53.05 -28.01
CA SER A 1074 8.57 53.90 -27.17
C SER A 1074 7.17 53.29 -26.97
N VAL A 1075 6.44 53.75 -25.95
CA VAL A 1075 5.07 53.27 -25.68
C VAL A 1075 4.12 53.61 -26.85
N ALA A 1076 4.29 54.78 -27.46
CA ALA A 1076 3.49 55.19 -28.61
C ALA A 1076 3.72 54.28 -29.84
N GLU A 1077 4.98 53.98 -30.17
CA GLU A 1077 5.32 53.07 -31.27
C GLU A 1077 4.79 51.64 -31.00
N ALA A 1078 4.87 51.17 -29.75
CA ALA A 1078 4.34 49.88 -29.34
C ALA A 1078 2.80 49.82 -29.47
N ALA A 1079 2.10 50.90 -29.11
CA ALA A 1079 0.64 50.98 -29.23
C ALA A 1079 0.18 50.96 -30.70
N ALA A 1080 0.84 51.73 -31.57
CA ALA A 1080 0.57 51.73 -33.01
C ALA A 1080 0.82 50.36 -33.66
N GLU A 1081 1.84 49.62 -33.23
CA GLU A 1081 2.08 48.23 -33.66
C GLU A 1081 1.00 47.28 -33.13
N CYS A 1082 0.60 47.40 -31.86
CA CYS A 1082 -0.46 46.58 -31.26
C CYS A 1082 -1.81 46.77 -31.96
N VAL A 1083 -2.21 48.01 -32.29
CA VAL A 1083 -3.43 48.30 -33.05
C VAL A 1083 -3.38 47.67 -34.44
N ARG A 1084 -2.23 47.72 -35.12
CA ARG A 1084 -2.03 47.07 -36.42
C ARG A 1084 -2.18 45.56 -36.32
N GLN A 1085 -1.54 44.93 -35.34
CA GLN A 1085 -1.59 43.48 -35.12
C GLN A 1085 -2.98 42.98 -34.66
N ARG A 1086 -3.77 43.81 -33.96
CA ARG A 1086 -5.16 43.46 -33.57
C ARG A 1086 -6.15 43.59 -34.73
N SER A 1087 -5.84 44.40 -35.73
CA SER A 1087 -6.69 44.65 -36.89
C SER A 1087 -6.49 43.64 -38.02
N ALA A 1088 -5.31 43.00 -38.06
CA ALA A 1088 -4.95 41.90 -38.94
C ALA A 1088 -5.41 40.56 -38.34
#